data_AF-A0A7J4U313-F1
#
_entry.id   AF-A0A7J4U313-F1
#
_cell.length_a   1.000
_cell.length_b   1.000
_cell.length_c   1.000
_cell.angle_alpha   90.00
_cell.angle_beta   90.00
_cell.angle_gamma   90.00
#
_symmetry.space_group_name_H-M   'P 1'
#
loop_
_entity.id
_entity.type
_entity.pdbx_description
1 polymer ?
#
loop_
_entity_poly.entity_id
_entity_poly.type
_entity_poly.pdbx_seq_one_letter_code
_entity_poly.pdbx_strand_id
1 'polypeptide(L)'
;MQEQYLATCLSSGFSRPMRAPQRVALATRQDEFKLLQKPWQGILLLALHEVEAPGVDEDEDDGPTMPSRSPRGARSRRGRRGARSSGSPLDHLPTVEDVLEDSTFPPAFGFAVLTARKALDADEWDDAHDAPLQERLDLCLKDGVHPVWAEVARRCPLLAQLSGFPEGETTEAVAVTGTLNLALADISGEDSDEILALIEAAEPLVLDAAPKVALNTLLPQLRARKSISLDPALIDLEGGLSAVAVVVAQSLGQPLPERSIASLEAVDKGLADKHRDLCALRSGEVLDWDLSRTAGSETSLGRMRQRLAWMNPDESAAALDSATLEEGLTMLESVSAPGPIVDRVRWWHLGALVKEGRQADAIASLTSLSVDGEVDAQTLADLVVRIDAVEATDWLSSVCERMEAPSRLAIAVHESLPSGPRLTAFRSLQDSGFTFSAEAFNGLVPVLLEGQEIRRMSRLLVEDGHADDQPWLVTMCAHLLAARKDMGLYHGVRAARTALLPSLHDNPPPAAFGAKTASLIQLLEGGDAPEDLFQDIVHTKHGLLAYKQIRRALLEGGDGVVDAKVLDEFDQALSEGDLHPIDHGLAQAIMATLRLNSAIQQVQNGTSNAQTVAIIDGLMAGDNVPTRRIHAIRQLLFDHDLPLPSLVAWYQEHDPRSPWSVVARASLASSQGQHLRAAQDYGRAAKQQGAVDAKEDNEFAFDFEHRVALNRKSLIHYAFSGEWKRAIDLVNDEPGLKTAMTERFLLYLNVSHTAHNGATDDATRIIRNAVKEREVVIEEDDEGQPRERTRIWYNEDQLDLFLAYPDAHPIPLPKNPFIGRVMAAKNLS
;
A
#
# COMPACT_ATOMS: atom_id res chain seq x y z
N MET A 1 -19.17 -63.02 35.87
CA MET A 1 -19.82 -61.83 35.27
C MET A 1 -21.28 -62.05 34.87
N GLN A 2 -21.64 -62.95 33.94
CA GLN A 2 -23.05 -63.09 33.49
C GLN A 2 -24.02 -63.44 34.64
N GLU A 3 -23.64 -64.33 35.57
CA GLU A 3 -24.44 -64.67 36.75
C GLU A 3 -24.59 -63.50 37.75
N GLN A 4 -23.57 -62.64 37.86
CA GLN A 4 -23.61 -61.42 38.68
C GLN A 4 -24.50 -60.36 38.03
N TYR A 5 -24.38 -60.13 36.72
CA TYR A 5 -25.28 -59.26 35.97
C TYR A 5 -26.74 -59.73 36.08
N LEU A 6 -26.97 -61.05 36.00
CA LEU A 6 -28.28 -61.66 36.22
C LEU A 6 -28.80 -61.34 37.63
N ALA A 7 -27.95 -61.45 38.66
CA ALA A 7 -28.32 -61.13 40.04
C ALA A 7 -28.69 -59.67 40.25
N THR A 8 -27.92 -58.73 39.70
CA THR A 8 -28.21 -57.29 39.77
C THR A 8 -29.51 -56.93 39.06
N CYS A 9 -29.75 -57.51 37.88
CA CYS A 9 -31.01 -57.30 37.17
C CYS A 9 -32.22 -57.87 37.91
N LEU A 10 -32.08 -59.09 38.46
CA LEU A 10 -33.14 -59.79 39.19
C LEU A 10 -33.51 -59.04 40.48
N SER A 11 -32.50 -58.65 41.27
CA SER A 11 -32.68 -57.88 42.50
C SER A 11 -33.34 -56.51 42.24
N SER A 12 -32.98 -55.83 41.14
CA SER A 12 -33.64 -54.58 40.73
C SER A 12 -35.11 -54.81 40.37
N GLY A 13 -35.40 -55.83 39.57
CA GLY A 13 -36.76 -56.21 39.17
C GLY A 13 -37.67 -56.57 40.34
N PHE A 14 -37.12 -57.14 41.42
CA PHE A 14 -37.84 -57.56 42.63
C PHE A 14 -37.60 -56.65 43.85
N SER A 15 -37.01 -55.47 43.66
CA SER A 15 -36.68 -54.53 44.75
C SER A 15 -37.89 -54.10 45.59
N ARG A 16 -39.09 -54.13 45.00
CA ARG A 16 -40.38 -53.85 45.64
C ARG A 16 -41.50 -54.72 45.02
N PRO A 17 -42.64 -54.91 45.71
CA PRO A 17 -43.77 -55.65 45.14
C PRO A 17 -44.34 -54.91 43.91
N MET A 18 -44.23 -55.51 42.72
CA MET A 18 -44.58 -54.90 41.42
C MET A 18 -45.13 -55.94 40.44
N ARG A 19 -45.95 -55.51 39.47
CA ARG A 19 -46.47 -56.37 38.39
C ARG A 19 -45.38 -56.69 37.37
N ALA A 20 -45.48 -57.84 36.69
CA ALA A 20 -44.48 -58.32 35.73
C ALA A 20 -43.99 -57.26 34.71
N PRO A 21 -44.85 -56.46 34.04
CA PRO A 21 -44.36 -55.43 33.11
C PRO A 21 -43.51 -54.34 33.77
N GLN A 22 -43.78 -54.00 35.03
CA GLN A 22 -43.00 -53.01 35.79
C GLN A 22 -41.65 -53.59 36.22
N ARG A 23 -41.60 -54.87 36.62
CA ARG A 23 -40.36 -55.59 36.95
C ARG A 23 -39.44 -55.67 35.74
N VAL A 24 -39.98 -56.07 34.58
CA VAL A 24 -39.27 -56.09 33.29
C VAL A 24 -38.77 -54.69 32.92
N ALA A 25 -39.61 -53.66 33.05
CA ALA A 25 -39.20 -52.29 32.75
C ALA A 25 -38.05 -51.79 33.65
N LEU A 26 -37.97 -52.22 34.91
CA LEU A 26 -36.89 -51.84 35.83
C LEU A 26 -35.60 -52.62 35.61
N ALA A 27 -35.71 -53.94 35.43
CA ALA A 27 -34.55 -54.79 35.15
C ALA A 27 -33.89 -54.42 33.82
N THR A 28 -34.69 -54.17 32.77
CA THR A 28 -34.18 -53.77 31.44
C THR A 28 -33.58 -52.37 31.38
N ARG A 29 -33.78 -51.54 32.43
CA ARG A 29 -33.15 -50.22 32.57
C ARG A 29 -31.76 -50.29 33.19
N GLN A 30 -31.40 -51.39 33.85
CA GLN A 30 -30.06 -51.59 34.41
C GLN A 30 -29.02 -51.70 33.29
N ASP A 31 -27.81 -51.27 33.55
CA ASP A 31 -26.72 -51.35 32.57
C ASP A 31 -26.21 -52.79 32.42
N GLU A 32 -26.25 -53.56 33.50
CA GLU A 32 -25.98 -55.00 33.54
C GLU A 32 -26.87 -55.76 32.55
N PHE A 33 -28.13 -55.34 32.34
CA PHE A 33 -29.02 -55.97 31.37
C PHE A 33 -28.51 -55.83 29.93
N LYS A 34 -27.87 -54.70 29.60
CA LYS A 34 -27.30 -54.46 28.27
C LYS A 34 -26.02 -55.29 28.05
N LEU A 35 -25.34 -55.67 29.14
CA LEU A 35 -24.15 -56.54 29.13
C LEU A 35 -24.49 -58.04 29.22
N LEU A 36 -25.74 -58.38 29.58
CA LEU A 36 -26.22 -59.75 29.51
C LEU A 36 -26.28 -60.22 28.06
N GLN A 37 -25.71 -61.40 27.81
CA GLN A 37 -25.88 -62.07 26.52
C GLN A 37 -27.36 -62.41 26.31
N LYS A 38 -27.83 -62.40 25.05
CA LYS A 38 -29.24 -62.67 24.73
C LYS A 38 -29.81 -63.94 25.39
N PRO A 39 -29.10 -65.08 25.43
CA PRO A 39 -29.55 -66.28 26.15
C PRO A 39 -29.90 -66.04 27.62
N TRP A 40 -29.08 -65.24 28.31
CA TRP A 40 -29.25 -64.90 29.72
C TRP A 40 -30.40 -63.93 29.97
N GLN A 41 -30.68 -63.04 29.00
CA GLN A 41 -31.88 -62.20 29.04
C GLN A 41 -33.15 -63.06 28.99
N GLY A 42 -33.16 -64.18 28.26
CA GLY A 42 -34.29 -65.13 28.24
C GLY A 42 -34.60 -65.71 29.62
N ILE A 43 -33.58 -66.22 30.31
CA ILE A 43 -33.71 -66.72 31.70
C ILE A 43 -34.18 -65.64 32.66
N LEU A 44 -33.62 -64.43 32.58
CA LEU A 44 -34.05 -63.30 33.40
C LEU A 44 -35.54 -62.96 33.15
N LEU A 45 -35.98 -62.94 31.89
CA LEU A 45 -37.37 -62.64 31.56
C LEU A 45 -38.33 -63.72 32.07
N LEU A 46 -37.98 -65.00 31.97
CA LEU A 46 -38.77 -66.09 32.60
C LEU A 46 -38.96 -65.86 34.10
N ALA A 47 -37.89 -65.46 34.79
CA ALA A 47 -37.94 -65.18 36.22
C ALA A 47 -38.75 -63.93 36.57
N LEU A 48 -38.62 -62.85 35.80
CA LEU A 48 -39.38 -61.60 36.02
C LEU A 48 -40.88 -61.77 35.74
N HIS A 49 -41.24 -62.67 34.84
CA HIS A 49 -42.62 -63.04 34.53
C HIS A 49 -43.21 -64.10 35.47
N GLU A 50 -42.40 -64.67 36.37
CA GLU A 50 -42.82 -65.73 37.30
C GLU A 50 -43.51 -66.90 36.56
N VAL A 51 -42.91 -67.32 35.43
CA VAL A 51 -43.51 -68.33 34.54
C VAL A 51 -43.68 -69.68 35.27
N GLU A 52 -44.84 -70.29 35.11
CA GLU A 52 -45.21 -71.59 35.66
C GLU A 52 -45.27 -72.64 34.54
N ALA A 53 -45.13 -73.92 34.91
CA ALA A 53 -45.33 -75.02 33.95
C ALA A 53 -46.81 -75.16 33.62
N PRO A 54 -47.18 -75.47 32.35
CA PRO A 54 -48.58 -75.71 31.98
C PRO A 54 -49.16 -76.86 32.81
N GLY A 55 -50.33 -76.63 33.42
CA GLY A 55 -51.05 -77.65 34.17
C GLY A 55 -51.51 -78.80 33.27
N VAL A 56 -51.52 -80.03 33.80
CA VAL A 56 -51.85 -81.23 33.01
C VAL A 56 -53.35 -81.34 32.68
N ASP A 57 -54.22 -80.51 33.27
CA ASP A 57 -55.68 -80.54 33.06
C ASP A 57 -56.33 -79.15 33.23
N GLU A 58 -56.15 -78.22 32.29
CA GLU A 58 -56.95 -76.97 32.26
C GLU A 58 -57.57 -76.74 30.87
N ASP A 59 -58.89 -76.97 30.79
CA ASP A 59 -59.78 -76.40 29.78
C ASP A 59 -59.69 -74.86 29.81
N GLU A 60 -59.72 -74.23 28.63
CA GLU A 60 -59.59 -72.79 28.42
C GLU A 60 -60.62 -71.95 29.22
N ASP A 61 -60.26 -71.46 30.40
CA ASP A 61 -60.56 -70.11 30.94
C ASP A 61 -60.15 -70.07 32.44
N ASP A 62 -59.37 -69.04 32.84
CA ASP A 62 -58.97 -68.65 34.21
C ASP A 62 -57.66 -69.16 34.86
N GLY A 63 -56.63 -69.51 34.07
CA GLY A 63 -55.22 -69.59 34.52
C GLY A 63 -54.36 -68.37 34.12
N PRO A 64 -53.25 -68.02 34.81
CA PRO A 64 -52.40 -66.90 34.41
C PRO A 64 -51.81 -67.14 33.01
N THR A 65 -52.22 -66.30 32.05
CA THR A 65 -51.83 -66.32 30.63
C THR A 65 -50.34 -66.56 30.41
N MET A 66 -50.01 -67.67 29.75
CA MET A 66 -48.74 -67.86 29.03
C MET A 66 -48.47 -66.66 28.11
N PRO A 67 -47.23 -66.17 27.98
CA PRO A 67 -46.92 -65.09 27.04
C PRO A 67 -47.14 -65.58 25.60
N SER A 68 -48.31 -65.30 25.04
CA SER A 68 -48.73 -65.78 23.73
C SER A 68 -47.74 -65.39 22.62
N ARG A 69 -47.35 -66.35 21.78
CA ARG A 69 -46.76 -66.11 20.45
C ARG A 69 -47.83 -65.43 19.58
N SER A 70 -47.84 -64.11 19.50
CA SER A 70 -48.73 -63.42 18.54
C SER A 70 -48.34 -63.80 17.09
N PRO A 71 -49.31 -64.09 16.20
CA PRO A 71 -49.02 -64.54 14.84
C PRO A 71 -48.34 -63.46 14.00
N ARG A 72 -47.34 -63.87 13.21
CA ARG A 72 -46.72 -63.06 12.16
C ARG A 72 -47.75 -62.70 11.09
N GLY A 73 -48.12 -61.42 11.02
CA GLY A 73 -48.45 -60.77 9.75
C GLY A 73 -49.74 -59.93 9.72
N ALA A 74 -49.64 -58.63 9.99
CA ALA A 74 -50.22 -57.57 9.16
C ALA A 74 -49.80 -56.16 9.63
N ARG A 75 -48.94 -55.51 8.81
CA ARG A 75 -48.86 -54.05 8.55
C ARG A 75 -48.81 -53.10 9.75
N SER A 76 -47.61 -52.89 10.30
CA SER A 76 -47.28 -51.65 11.02
C SER A 76 -46.73 -50.59 10.06
N ARG A 77 -47.47 -49.49 9.96
CA ARG A 77 -47.02 -48.24 9.34
C ARG A 77 -45.86 -47.64 10.13
N ARG A 78 -44.73 -47.53 9.43
CA ARG A 78 -43.68 -46.51 9.51
C ARG A 78 -44.06 -45.28 10.38
N GLY A 79 -43.33 -45.04 11.48
CA GLY A 79 -43.26 -43.69 12.06
C GLY A 79 -43.10 -43.52 13.58
N ARG A 80 -42.02 -44.04 14.17
CA ARG A 80 -41.22 -43.37 15.22
C ARG A 80 -41.91 -42.92 16.54
N ARG A 81 -41.89 -43.79 17.56
CA ARG A 81 -41.23 -43.55 18.86
C ARG A 81 -41.21 -44.85 19.68
N GLY A 82 -40.08 -45.12 20.32
CA GLY A 82 -39.68 -46.43 20.83
C GLY A 82 -40.63 -47.05 21.83
N ALA A 83 -41.15 -48.23 21.48
CA ALA A 83 -41.47 -49.27 22.42
C ALA A 83 -40.61 -50.47 21.99
N ARG A 84 -39.55 -50.76 22.74
CA ARG A 84 -38.86 -52.06 22.64
C ARG A 84 -39.89 -53.08 23.12
N SER A 85 -40.64 -53.68 22.19
CA SER A 85 -41.41 -54.87 22.51
C SER A 85 -40.39 -55.92 22.90
N SER A 86 -40.31 -56.26 24.18
CA SER A 86 -39.70 -57.51 24.62
C SER A 86 -40.38 -58.60 23.78
N GLY A 87 -39.58 -59.35 23.01
CA GLY A 87 -40.07 -60.60 22.42
C GLY A 87 -40.60 -61.51 23.54
N SER A 88 -41.28 -62.59 23.17
CA SER A 88 -41.66 -63.58 24.18
C SER A 88 -40.38 -64.00 24.93
N PRO A 89 -40.39 -64.21 26.27
CA PRO A 89 -39.23 -64.71 27.01
C PRO A 89 -38.56 -65.92 26.34
N LEU A 90 -39.38 -66.72 25.64
CA LEU A 90 -39.02 -67.88 24.83
C LEU A 90 -38.20 -67.59 23.56
N ASP A 91 -38.32 -66.39 22.99
CA ASP A 91 -37.60 -65.99 21.76
C ASP A 91 -36.10 -65.74 22.01
N HIS A 92 -35.72 -65.58 23.29
CA HIS A 92 -34.34 -65.34 23.70
C HIS A 92 -33.67 -66.57 24.32
N LEU A 93 -34.42 -67.65 24.59
CA LEU A 93 -33.85 -68.91 25.05
C LEU A 93 -33.19 -69.65 23.88
N PRO A 94 -31.96 -70.18 24.05
CA PRO A 94 -31.34 -71.06 23.06
C PRO A 94 -32.20 -72.30 22.73
N THR A 95 -31.90 -72.95 21.61
CA THR A 95 -32.41 -74.30 21.33
C THR A 95 -31.71 -75.34 22.19
N VAL A 96 -32.23 -76.56 22.23
CA VAL A 96 -31.60 -77.66 22.99
C VAL A 96 -30.21 -77.92 22.42
N GLU A 97 -30.08 -77.97 21.10
CA GLU A 97 -28.81 -78.20 20.40
C GLU A 97 -27.78 -77.11 20.71
N ASP A 98 -28.18 -75.82 20.68
CA ASP A 98 -27.28 -74.69 20.99
C ASP A 98 -26.64 -74.81 22.38
N VAL A 99 -27.38 -75.32 23.37
CA VAL A 99 -26.89 -75.49 24.75
C VAL A 99 -25.96 -76.70 24.88
N LEU A 100 -26.21 -77.75 24.10
CA LEU A 100 -25.42 -78.97 24.13
C LEU A 100 -24.09 -78.81 23.37
N GLU A 101 -24.09 -78.02 22.28
CA GLU A 101 -22.90 -77.73 21.48
C GLU A 101 -21.98 -76.69 22.14
N ASP A 102 -22.53 -75.72 22.89
CA ASP A 102 -21.75 -74.66 23.52
C ASP A 102 -21.25 -75.05 24.92
N SER A 103 -19.98 -75.46 24.99
CA SER A 103 -19.30 -75.79 26.24
C SER A 103 -18.98 -74.58 27.13
N THR A 104 -19.22 -73.34 26.67
CA THR A 104 -18.93 -72.11 27.43
C THR A 104 -20.02 -71.75 28.43
N PHE A 105 -21.22 -72.33 28.31
CA PHE A 105 -22.29 -72.11 29.27
C PHE A 105 -22.07 -72.86 30.58
N PRO A 106 -22.27 -72.20 31.75
CA PRO A 106 -22.25 -72.87 33.04
C PRO A 106 -23.27 -74.01 33.09
N PRO A 107 -22.97 -75.12 33.81
CA PRO A 107 -23.92 -76.22 33.99
C PRO A 107 -25.31 -75.78 34.46
N ALA A 108 -25.36 -74.79 35.38
CA ALA A 108 -26.59 -74.22 35.90
C ALA A 108 -27.42 -73.49 34.83
N PHE A 109 -26.76 -72.74 33.93
CA PHE A 109 -27.42 -72.08 32.80
C PHE A 109 -28.00 -73.11 31.83
N GLY A 110 -27.19 -74.12 31.48
CA GLY A 110 -27.63 -75.20 30.58
C GLY A 110 -28.81 -75.98 31.17
N PHE A 111 -28.74 -76.34 32.45
CA PHE A 111 -29.85 -76.98 33.17
C PHE A 111 -31.11 -76.11 33.16
N ALA A 112 -31.00 -74.81 33.41
CA ALA A 112 -32.13 -73.89 33.40
C ALA A 112 -32.82 -73.81 32.03
N VAL A 113 -32.05 -73.71 30.95
CA VAL A 113 -32.61 -73.65 29.59
C VAL A 113 -33.27 -74.97 29.20
N LEU A 114 -32.61 -76.11 29.44
CA LEU A 114 -33.15 -77.43 29.10
C LEU A 114 -34.42 -77.75 29.90
N THR A 115 -34.46 -77.40 31.19
CA THR A 115 -35.65 -77.55 32.03
C THR A 115 -36.80 -76.68 31.53
N ALA A 116 -36.52 -75.42 31.16
CA ALA A 116 -37.52 -74.54 30.59
C ALA A 116 -38.06 -75.06 29.25
N ARG A 117 -37.19 -75.57 28.36
CA ARG A 117 -37.58 -76.16 27.06
C ARG A 117 -38.41 -77.42 27.23
N LYS A 118 -38.00 -78.35 28.10
CA LYS A 118 -38.76 -79.57 28.39
C LYS A 118 -40.16 -79.28 28.93
N ALA A 119 -40.30 -78.23 29.73
CA ALA A 119 -41.58 -77.85 30.33
C ALA A 119 -42.48 -77.01 29.40
N LEU A 120 -41.92 -76.15 28.54
CA LEU A 120 -42.68 -75.22 27.69
C LEU A 120 -42.95 -75.77 26.28
N ASP A 121 -42.07 -76.65 25.78
CA ASP A 121 -42.15 -77.27 24.45
C ASP A 121 -42.28 -78.82 24.58
N ALA A 122 -43.08 -79.30 25.54
CA ALA A 122 -43.18 -80.73 25.89
C ALA A 122 -43.57 -81.64 24.71
N ASP A 123 -44.41 -81.16 23.79
CA ASP A 123 -44.84 -81.89 22.59
C ASP A 123 -43.72 -82.02 21.54
N GLU A 124 -42.69 -81.16 21.60
CA GLU A 124 -41.54 -81.14 20.70
C GLU A 124 -40.27 -81.73 21.37
N TRP A 125 -40.38 -82.23 22.61
CA TRP A 125 -39.25 -82.78 23.36
C TRP A 125 -38.85 -84.18 22.87
N ASP A 126 -37.56 -84.36 22.56
CA ASP A 126 -36.98 -85.68 22.26
C ASP A 126 -36.40 -86.31 23.54
N ASP A 127 -36.84 -87.52 23.87
CA ASP A 127 -36.37 -88.33 25.01
C ASP A 127 -34.84 -88.53 25.00
N ALA A 128 -34.18 -88.43 23.82
CA ALA A 128 -32.72 -88.46 23.74
C ALA A 128 -32.03 -87.32 24.53
N HIS A 129 -32.72 -86.20 24.76
CA HIS A 129 -32.22 -85.06 25.52
C HIS A 129 -32.33 -85.24 27.04
N ASP A 130 -32.99 -86.30 27.53
CA ASP A 130 -33.09 -86.57 28.96
C ASP A 130 -31.74 -86.94 29.59
N ALA A 131 -30.88 -87.65 28.86
CA ALA A 131 -29.54 -88.00 29.34
C ALA A 131 -28.63 -86.75 29.51
N PRO A 132 -28.52 -85.84 28.51
CA PRO A 132 -27.82 -84.56 28.70
C PRO A 132 -28.41 -83.65 29.78
N LEU A 133 -29.74 -83.63 29.93
CA LEU A 133 -30.40 -82.88 31.01
C LEU A 133 -29.99 -83.43 32.39
N GLN A 134 -29.99 -84.76 32.54
CA GLN A 134 -29.56 -85.43 33.75
C GLN A 134 -28.06 -85.20 34.05
N GLU A 135 -27.21 -85.17 33.02
CA GLU A 135 -25.78 -84.86 33.18
C GLU A 135 -25.56 -83.45 33.73
N ARG A 136 -26.28 -82.44 33.21
CA ARG A 136 -26.20 -81.06 33.72
C ARG A 136 -26.73 -80.96 35.15
N LEU A 137 -27.77 -81.71 35.50
CA LEU A 137 -28.29 -81.83 36.87
C LEU A 137 -27.22 -82.39 37.82
N ASP A 138 -26.58 -83.50 37.46
CA ASP A 138 -25.55 -84.15 38.27
C ASP A 138 -24.34 -83.23 38.47
N LEU A 139 -23.95 -82.46 37.45
CA LEU A 139 -22.91 -81.44 37.54
C LEU A 139 -23.29 -80.30 38.51
N CYS A 140 -24.53 -79.80 38.43
CA CYS A 140 -25.01 -78.76 39.36
C CYS A 140 -25.04 -79.24 40.81
N LEU A 141 -25.41 -80.50 41.05
CA LEU A 141 -25.42 -81.11 42.39
C LEU A 141 -24.02 -81.35 42.94
N LYS A 142 -23.05 -81.67 42.07
CA LYS A 142 -21.67 -81.97 42.44
C LYS A 142 -20.84 -80.71 42.68
N ASP A 143 -20.90 -79.75 41.77
CA ASP A 143 -19.99 -78.59 41.75
C ASP A 143 -20.62 -77.34 42.42
N GLY A 144 -21.92 -77.38 42.69
CA GLY A 144 -22.70 -76.26 43.22
C GLY A 144 -23.00 -75.19 42.17
N VAL A 145 -23.96 -74.31 42.48
CA VAL A 145 -24.40 -73.25 41.57
C VAL A 145 -24.29 -71.87 42.21
N HIS A 146 -24.12 -70.83 41.39
CA HIS A 146 -24.10 -69.45 41.86
C HIS A 146 -25.40 -69.10 42.61
N PRO A 147 -25.36 -68.35 43.74
CA PRO A 147 -26.55 -68.06 44.57
C PRO A 147 -27.73 -67.40 43.82
N VAL A 148 -27.44 -66.71 42.71
CA VAL A 148 -28.46 -66.15 41.82
C VAL A 148 -29.47 -67.20 41.35
N TRP A 149 -29.04 -68.44 41.14
CA TRP A 149 -29.90 -69.51 40.62
C TRP A 149 -30.95 -69.94 41.64
N ALA A 150 -30.62 -69.91 42.93
CA ALA A 150 -31.59 -70.13 44.00
C ALA A 150 -32.63 -69.01 44.06
N GLU A 151 -32.23 -67.75 43.81
CA GLU A 151 -33.18 -66.64 43.73
C GLU A 151 -34.02 -66.71 42.44
N VAL A 152 -33.44 -67.10 41.30
CA VAL A 152 -34.18 -67.38 40.06
C VAL A 152 -35.24 -68.46 40.31
N ALA A 153 -34.88 -69.56 40.97
CA ALA A 153 -35.79 -70.66 41.30
C ALA A 153 -36.93 -70.22 42.23
N ARG A 154 -36.63 -69.34 43.20
CA ARG A 154 -37.63 -68.79 44.12
C ARG A 154 -38.65 -67.89 43.42
N ARG A 155 -38.25 -67.24 42.32
CA ARG A 155 -39.10 -66.33 41.54
C ARG A 155 -39.74 -66.99 40.33
N CYS A 156 -39.16 -68.06 39.78
CA CYS A 156 -39.63 -68.73 38.58
C CYS A 156 -40.03 -70.18 38.93
N PRO A 157 -41.33 -70.47 39.14
CA PRO A 157 -41.78 -71.81 39.49
C PRO A 157 -41.36 -72.90 38.48
N LEU A 158 -41.29 -72.55 37.19
CA LEU A 158 -40.75 -73.40 36.13
C LEU A 158 -39.33 -73.94 36.43
N LEU A 159 -38.54 -73.16 37.16
CA LEU A 159 -37.14 -73.42 37.47
C LEU A 159 -36.93 -73.75 38.97
N ALA A 160 -37.99 -74.09 39.70
CA ALA A 160 -37.95 -74.31 41.15
C ALA A 160 -36.91 -75.37 41.59
N GLN A 161 -36.60 -76.35 40.74
CA GLN A 161 -35.60 -77.40 41.02
C GLN A 161 -34.20 -76.84 41.34
N LEU A 162 -33.86 -75.67 40.78
CA LEU A 162 -32.60 -74.98 41.03
C LEU A 162 -32.46 -74.50 42.49
N SER A 163 -33.54 -74.39 43.28
CA SER A 163 -33.45 -73.99 44.69
C SER A 163 -32.85 -75.08 45.59
N GLY A 164 -32.81 -76.33 45.11
CA GLY A 164 -32.29 -77.47 45.85
C GLY A 164 -30.79 -77.72 45.66
N PHE A 165 -30.12 -76.97 44.78
CA PHE A 165 -28.70 -77.16 44.50
C PHE A 165 -27.82 -76.48 45.55
N PRO A 166 -26.67 -77.08 45.92
CA PRO A 166 -25.75 -76.45 46.87
C PRO A 166 -25.16 -75.15 46.29
N GLU A 167 -24.97 -74.14 47.13
CA GLU A 167 -24.31 -72.89 46.72
C GLU A 167 -22.82 -73.13 46.48
N GLY A 168 -22.34 -72.84 45.26
CA GLY A 168 -20.93 -72.90 44.90
C GLY A 168 -20.17 -71.63 45.27
N GLU A 169 -18.84 -71.69 45.40
CA GLU A 169 -18.01 -70.50 45.63
C GLU A 169 -18.17 -69.51 44.47
N THR A 170 -18.60 -68.27 44.78
CA THR A 170 -18.69 -67.21 43.78
C THR A 170 -17.28 -66.83 43.34
N THR A 171 -16.89 -67.23 42.14
CA THR A 171 -15.64 -66.75 41.54
C THR A 171 -15.80 -65.28 41.19
N GLU A 172 -15.14 -64.40 41.94
CA GLU A 172 -14.96 -63.02 41.52
C GLU A 172 -14.26 -63.03 40.16
N ALA A 173 -14.76 -62.24 39.22
CA ALA A 173 -14.17 -62.20 37.90
C ALA A 173 -12.69 -61.79 38.02
N VAL A 174 -11.81 -62.57 37.38
CA VAL A 174 -10.39 -62.24 37.30
C VAL A 174 -10.28 -60.90 36.59
N ALA A 175 -10.00 -59.84 37.35
CA ALA A 175 -9.69 -58.54 36.79
C ALA A 175 -8.49 -58.71 35.87
N VAL A 176 -8.58 -58.18 34.64
CA VAL A 176 -7.39 -58.01 33.81
C VAL A 176 -6.49 -57.04 34.57
N THR A 177 -5.42 -57.55 35.18
CA THR A 177 -4.44 -56.75 35.90
C THR A 177 -3.61 -55.97 34.88
N GLY A 178 -4.10 -54.81 34.46
CA GLY A 178 -3.42 -53.89 33.54
C GLY A 178 -3.77 -52.44 33.86
N THR A 179 -2.82 -51.55 33.62
CA THR A 179 -3.04 -50.10 33.66
C THR A 179 -3.19 -49.57 32.25
N LEU A 180 -4.05 -48.56 32.04
CA LEU A 180 -4.18 -47.92 30.74
C LEU A 180 -2.84 -47.27 30.35
N ASN A 181 -2.38 -47.52 29.11
CA ASN A 181 -1.24 -46.80 28.57
C ASN A 181 -1.65 -45.36 28.23
N LEU A 182 -1.28 -44.42 29.09
CA LEU A 182 -1.63 -42.99 28.94
C LEU A 182 -1.03 -42.34 27.70
N ALA A 183 -0.04 -42.94 27.03
CA ALA A 183 0.44 -42.45 25.74
C ALA A 183 -0.68 -42.44 24.68
N LEU A 184 -1.69 -43.32 24.80
CA LEU A 184 -2.88 -43.33 23.92
C LEU A 184 -3.83 -42.14 24.18
N ALA A 185 -3.67 -41.46 25.32
CA ALA A 185 -4.44 -40.27 25.68
C ALA A 185 -3.72 -38.95 25.41
N ASP A 186 -2.47 -38.99 24.92
CA ASP A 186 -1.71 -37.82 24.44
C ASP A 186 -2.18 -37.45 23.02
N ILE A 187 -3.48 -37.22 22.85
CA ILE A 187 -4.14 -36.98 21.56
C ILE A 187 -5.05 -35.75 21.60
N SER A 188 -5.22 -35.07 20.46
CA SER A 188 -5.98 -33.80 20.37
C SER A 188 -7.51 -33.98 20.41
N GLY A 189 -7.99 -35.20 20.18
CA GLY A 189 -9.40 -35.51 20.05
C GLY A 189 -10.01 -35.13 18.69
N GLU A 190 -9.21 -34.82 17.66
CA GLU A 190 -9.74 -34.58 16.30
C GLU A 190 -9.80 -35.83 15.43
N ASP A 191 -8.87 -36.76 15.64
CA ASP A 191 -8.82 -38.00 14.88
C ASP A 191 -9.68 -39.08 15.56
N SER A 192 -10.73 -39.53 14.87
CA SER A 192 -11.62 -40.58 15.36
C SER A 192 -10.91 -41.91 15.58
N ASP A 193 -9.85 -42.18 14.83
CA ASP A 193 -9.12 -43.45 14.88
C ASP A 193 -8.18 -43.47 16.11
N GLU A 194 -7.61 -42.32 16.49
CA GLU A 194 -6.86 -42.15 17.75
C GLU A 194 -7.78 -42.31 18.98
N ILE A 195 -8.97 -41.71 18.95
CA ILE A 195 -9.97 -41.86 20.02
C ILE A 195 -10.43 -43.32 20.12
N LEU A 196 -10.64 -43.98 18.98
CA LEU A 196 -11.03 -45.39 18.94
C LEU A 196 -9.96 -46.27 19.62
N ALA A 197 -8.69 -46.07 19.32
CA ALA A 197 -7.59 -46.82 19.93
C ALA A 197 -7.53 -46.65 21.46
N LEU A 198 -7.75 -45.43 21.96
CA LEU A 198 -7.84 -45.15 23.39
C LEU A 198 -9.00 -45.92 24.05
N ILE A 199 -10.19 -45.90 23.42
CA ILE A 199 -11.38 -46.56 23.97
C ILE A 199 -11.26 -48.09 23.91
N GLU A 200 -10.69 -48.65 22.83
CA GLU A 200 -10.44 -50.10 22.72
C GLU A 200 -9.45 -50.59 23.78
N ALA A 201 -8.45 -49.78 24.14
CA ALA A 201 -7.53 -50.09 25.23
C ALA A 201 -8.17 -49.94 26.62
N ALA A 202 -9.13 -49.01 26.79
CA ALA A 202 -9.79 -48.76 28.07
C ALA A 202 -10.93 -49.74 28.38
N GLU A 203 -11.70 -50.19 27.38
CA GLU A 203 -12.86 -51.08 27.56
C GLU A 203 -12.60 -52.34 28.42
N PRO A 204 -11.53 -53.13 28.19
CA PRO A 204 -11.29 -54.34 28.97
C PRO A 204 -10.91 -54.07 30.43
N LEU A 205 -10.46 -52.85 30.74
CA LEU A 205 -10.03 -52.42 32.09
C LEU A 205 -11.21 -51.92 32.94
N VAL A 206 -12.37 -51.64 32.33
CA VAL A 206 -13.57 -51.19 33.03
C VAL A 206 -14.40 -52.39 33.48
N LEU A 207 -14.61 -52.49 34.80
CA LEU A 207 -15.39 -53.55 35.44
C LEU A 207 -16.83 -53.12 35.71
N ASP A 208 -17.04 -51.85 36.06
CA ASP A 208 -18.37 -51.31 36.36
C ASP A 208 -19.28 -51.31 35.13
N ALA A 209 -20.54 -51.69 35.32
CA ALA A 209 -21.46 -51.90 34.22
C ALA A 209 -21.80 -50.60 33.46
N ALA A 210 -22.06 -49.50 34.18
CA ALA A 210 -22.47 -48.24 33.54
C ALA A 210 -21.39 -47.64 32.63
N PRO A 211 -20.13 -47.45 33.08
CA PRO A 211 -19.08 -46.95 32.21
C PRO A 211 -18.75 -47.95 31.08
N LYS A 212 -18.82 -49.26 31.34
CA LYS A 212 -18.59 -50.29 30.31
C LYS A 212 -19.63 -50.27 29.19
N VAL A 213 -20.90 -50.02 29.52
CA VAL A 213 -21.97 -49.81 28.53
C VAL A 213 -21.71 -48.55 27.72
N ALA A 214 -21.27 -47.46 28.36
CA ALA A 214 -20.94 -46.22 27.67
C ALA A 214 -19.81 -46.43 26.64
N LEU A 215 -18.71 -47.10 27.02
CA LEU A 215 -17.62 -47.43 26.10
C LEU A 215 -18.08 -48.33 24.94
N ASN A 216 -18.87 -49.38 25.23
CA ASN A 216 -19.44 -50.27 24.21
C ASN A 216 -20.43 -49.58 23.27
N THR A 217 -20.97 -48.42 23.67
CA THR A 217 -21.78 -47.56 22.80
C THR A 217 -20.91 -46.67 21.92
N LEU A 218 -19.79 -46.17 22.44
CA LEU A 218 -18.84 -45.33 21.70
C LEU A 218 -18.07 -46.11 20.62
N LEU A 219 -17.63 -47.34 20.89
CA LEU A 219 -16.89 -48.18 19.93
C LEU A 219 -17.54 -48.29 18.54
N PRO A 220 -18.81 -48.73 18.40
CA PRO A 220 -19.47 -48.80 17.10
C PRO A 220 -19.79 -47.42 16.52
N GLN A 221 -19.94 -46.37 17.34
CA GLN A 221 -20.12 -45.01 16.83
C GLN A 221 -18.85 -44.50 16.17
N LEU A 222 -17.69 -44.68 16.81
CA LEU A 222 -16.38 -44.29 16.29
C LEU A 222 -16.01 -45.11 15.05
N ARG A 223 -16.17 -46.44 15.08
CA ARG A 223 -15.95 -47.31 13.89
C ARG A 223 -16.83 -46.93 12.70
N ALA A 224 -18.04 -46.44 12.96
CA ALA A 224 -18.97 -45.97 11.94
C ALA A 224 -18.86 -44.46 11.64
N ARG A 225 -17.90 -43.75 12.25
CA ARG A 225 -17.70 -42.29 12.16
C ARG A 225 -18.99 -41.49 12.40
N LYS A 226 -19.78 -41.91 13.38
CA LYS A 226 -20.99 -41.22 13.83
C LYS A 226 -20.64 -40.22 14.93
N SER A 227 -21.53 -39.25 15.14
CA SER A 227 -21.44 -38.32 16.27
C SER A 227 -21.42 -39.09 17.59
N ILE A 228 -20.42 -38.80 18.42
CA ILE A 228 -20.28 -39.32 19.77
C ILE A 228 -20.89 -38.36 20.79
N SER A 229 -21.07 -38.83 22.02
CA SER A 229 -21.55 -38.03 23.15
C SER A 229 -20.83 -38.44 24.43
N LEU A 230 -20.53 -37.50 25.31
CA LEU A 230 -19.97 -37.79 26.62
C LEU A 230 -21.08 -38.31 27.56
N ASP A 231 -21.01 -39.60 27.89
CA ASP A 231 -21.91 -40.21 28.86
C ASP A 231 -21.46 -39.86 30.30
N PRO A 232 -22.36 -39.44 31.21
CA PRO A 232 -22.01 -39.13 32.59
C PRO A 232 -21.28 -40.25 33.32
N ALA A 233 -21.56 -41.52 33.00
CA ALA A 233 -20.89 -42.66 33.63
C ALA A 233 -19.37 -42.68 33.35
N LEU A 234 -18.91 -42.07 32.26
CA LEU A 234 -17.48 -41.98 31.95
C LEU A 234 -16.76 -40.95 32.85
N ILE A 235 -17.48 -39.96 33.37
CA ILE A 235 -16.91 -38.90 34.22
C ILE A 235 -16.48 -39.47 35.58
N ASP A 236 -17.15 -40.55 36.02
CA ASP A 236 -16.88 -41.26 37.27
C ASP A 236 -15.68 -42.21 37.19
N LEU A 237 -15.05 -42.39 36.01
CA LEU A 237 -13.85 -43.20 35.87
C LEU A 237 -12.68 -42.57 36.66
N GLU A 238 -11.98 -43.40 37.43
CA GLU A 238 -10.86 -42.99 38.27
C GLU A 238 -9.50 -43.40 37.72
N GLY A 239 -8.45 -42.74 38.20
CA GLY A 239 -7.07 -43.02 37.83
C GLY A 239 -6.82 -42.78 36.35
N GLY A 240 -6.01 -43.62 35.70
CA GLY A 240 -5.67 -43.45 34.29
C GLY A 240 -6.86 -43.53 33.32
N LEU A 241 -7.95 -44.20 33.71
CA LEU A 241 -9.16 -44.34 32.88
C LEU A 241 -9.94 -43.02 32.73
N SER A 242 -9.75 -42.08 33.66
CA SER A 242 -10.34 -40.74 33.58
C SER A 242 -9.94 -39.97 32.32
N ALA A 243 -8.81 -40.32 31.70
CA ALA A 243 -8.34 -39.76 30.43
C ALA A 243 -9.35 -39.94 29.28
N VAL A 244 -10.18 -41.00 29.32
CA VAL A 244 -11.20 -41.24 28.29
C VAL A 244 -12.24 -40.12 28.31
N ALA A 245 -12.75 -39.74 29.48
CA ALA A 245 -13.72 -38.66 29.59
C ALA A 245 -13.12 -37.30 29.19
N VAL A 246 -11.86 -37.05 29.54
CA VAL A 246 -11.12 -35.84 29.14
C VAL A 246 -11.00 -35.75 27.62
N VAL A 247 -10.51 -36.79 26.95
CA VAL A 247 -10.35 -36.80 25.48
C VAL A 247 -11.70 -36.71 24.76
N VAL A 248 -12.73 -37.42 25.24
CA VAL A 248 -14.07 -37.34 24.63
C VAL A 248 -14.66 -35.93 24.79
N ALA A 249 -14.54 -35.30 25.97
CA ALA A 249 -14.94 -33.91 26.15
C ALA A 249 -14.19 -32.97 25.19
N GLN A 250 -12.88 -33.19 25.05
CA GLN A 250 -12.01 -32.44 24.15
C GLN A 250 -12.48 -32.57 22.70
N SER A 251 -12.76 -33.78 22.22
CA SER A 251 -13.26 -34.04 20.86
C SER A 251 -14.59 -33.35 20.54
N LEU A 252 -15.40 -33.12 21.58
CA LEU A 252 -16.71 -32.46 21.47
C LEU A 252 -16.63 -30.94 21.60
N GLY A 253 -15.44 -30.38 21.89
CA GLY A 253 -15.29 -28.95 22.20
C GLY A 253 -16.02 -28.54 23.47
N GLN A 254 -16.21 -29.48 24.41
CA GLN A 254 -16.86 -29.23 25.70
C GLN A 254 -15.82 -28.84 26.76
N PRO A 255 -16.22 -28.11 27.82
CA PRO A 255 -15.35 -27.89 28.96
C PRO A 255 -14.94 -29.24 29.58
N LEU A 256 -13.68 -29.33 30.01
CA LEU A 256 -13.14 -30.54 30.62
C LEU A 256 -13.88 -30.86 31.94
N PRO A 257 -14.36 -32.09 32.15
CA PRO A 257 -15.00 -32.48 33.40
C PRO A 257 -14.01 -32.37 34.57
N GLU A 258 -14.31 -31.51 35.56
CA GLU A 258 -13.41 -31.21 36.69
C GLU A 258 -12.98 -32.47 37.45
N ARG A 259 -13.92 -33.40 37.69
CA ARG A 259 -13.63 -34.65 38.40
C ARG A 259 -12.66 -35.53 37.61
N SER A 260 -12.87 -35.67 36.30
CA SER A 260 -12.02 -36.50 35.45
C SER A 260 -10.64 -35.89 35.26
N ILE A 261 -10.54 -34.58 35.04
CA ILE A 261 -9.23 -33.92 34.89
C ILE A 261 -8.45 -33.92 36.22
N ALA A 262 -9.11 -33.78 37.37
CA ALA A 262 -8.46 -33.89 38.68
C ALA A 262 -7.98 -35.32 38.96
N SER A 263 -8.77 -36.33 38.55
CA SER A 263 -8.36 -37.74 38.65
C SER A 263 -7.16 -38.06 37.74
N LEU A 264 -7.14 -37.49 36.52
CA LEU A 264 -6.01 -37.62 35.61
C LEU A 264 -4.76 -36.92 36.17
N GLU A 265 -4.89 -35.72 36.71
CA GLU A 265 -3.79 -34.94 37.30
C GLU A 265 -3.11 -35.70 38.45
N ALA A 266 -3.86 -36.46 39.24
CA ALA A 266 -3.33 -37.29 40.31
C ALA A 266 -2.44 -38.45 39.81
N VAL A 267 -2.59 -38.86 38.55
CA VAL A 267 -1.81 -39.96 37.93
C VAL A 267 -0.71 -39.42 37.03
N ASP A 268 -1.05 -38.49 36.13
CA ASP A 268 -0.13 -37.83 35.21
C ASP A 268 -0.51 -36.35 35.11
N LYS A 269 0.14 -35.55 35.96
CA LYS A 269 0.00 -34.10 35.96
C LYS A 269 0.37 -33.47 34.61
N GLY A 270 1.42 -33.97 33.96
CA GLY A 270 1.88 -33.42 32.68
C GLY A 270 0.83 -33.56 31.59
N LEU A 271 0.22 -34.76 31.48
CA LEU A 271 -0.85 -34.99 30.52
C LEU A 271 -2.11 -34.17 30.82
N ALA A 272 -2.49 -34.05 32.10
CA ALA A 272 -3.61 -33.21 32.51
C ALA A 272 -3.39 -31.72 32.14
N ASP A 273 -2.19 -31.20 32.38
CA ASP A 273 -1.81 -29.83 32.03
C ASP A 273 -1.85 -29.60 30.50
N LYS A 274 -1.38 -30.57 29.69
CA LYS A 274 -1.49 -30.49 28.21
C LYS A 274 -2.95 -30.37 27.74
N HIS A 275 -3.87 -31.13 28.34
CA HIS A 275 -5.30 -31.08 27.98
C HIS A 275 -5.95 -29.78 28.43
N ARG A 276 -5.61 -29.26 29.62
CA ARG A 276 -6.07 -27.93 30.08
C ARG A 276 -5.62 -26.82 29.13
N ASP A 277 -4.36 -26.85 28.75
CA ASP A 277 -3.80 -25.88 27.80
C ASP A 277 -4.47 -25.95 26.43
N LEU A 278 -4.67 -27.16 25.87
CA LEU A 278 -5.42 -27.31 24.62
C LEU A 278 -6.86 -26.78 24.73
N CYS A 279 -7.55 -27.03 25.85
CA CYS A 279 -8.89 -26.51 26.09
C CYS A 279 -8.90 -24.98 26.13
N ALA A 280 -7.94 -24.35 26.83
CA ALA A 280 -7.80 -22.89 26.90
C ALA A 280 -7.55 -22.29 25.51
N LEU A 281 -6.60 -22.86 24.75
CA LEU A 281 -6.26 -22.42 23.39
C LEU A 281 -7.47 -22.48 22.44
N ARG A 282 -8.31 -23.52 22.55
CA ARG A 282 -9.56 -23.64 21.76
C ARG A 282 -10.61 -22.60 22.13
N SER A 283 -10.62 -22.13 23.38
CA SER A 283 -11.45 -20.99 23.81
C SER A 283 -10.84 -19.62 23.50
N GLY A 284 -9.62 -19.57 22.94
CA GLY A 284 -8.90 -18.32 22.64
C GLY A 284 -8.14 -17.75 23.84
N GLU A 285 -7.98 -18.51 24.93
CA GLU A 285 -7.18 -18.13 26.08
C GLU A 285 -5.78 -18.76 25.96
N VAL A 286 -4.74 -17.93 26.04
CA VAL A 286 -3.33 -18.38 26.00
C VAL A 286 -2.79 -18.31 27.42
N LEU A 287 -2.58 -19.47 28.05
CA LEU A 287 -2.07 -19.55 29.42
C LEU A 287 -0.55 -19.33 29.48
N ASP A 288 0.19 -20.09 28.66
CA ASP A 288 1.64 -19.96 28.49
C ASP A 288 1.99 -20.21 27.01
N TRP A 289 2.29 -19.12 26.31
CA TRP A 289 2.54 -19.16 24.88
C TRP A 289 3.84 -19.92 24.53
N ASP A 290 4.90 -19.75 25.31
CA ASP A 290 6.20 -20.39 25.08
C ASP A 290 6.12 -21.91 25.29
N LEU A 291 5.41 -22.37 26.33
CA LEU A 291 5.15 -23.80 26.53
C LEU A 291 4.29 -24.40 25.42
N SER A 292 3.35 -23.63 24.87
CA SER A 292 2.44 -24.10 23.84
C SER A 292 3.11 -24.19 22.48
N ARG A 293 3.89 -23.16 22.08
CA ARG A 293 4.61 -23.16 20.79
C ARG A 293 5.73 -24.20 20.72
N THR A 294 6.24 -24.64 21.87
CA THR A 294 7.31 -25.66 21.98
C THR A 294 6.79 -27.06 22.32
N ALA A 295 5.46 -27.26 22.31
CA ALA A 295 4.82 -28.52 22.71
C ALA A 295 5.24 -29.76 21.90
N GLY A 296 5.91 -29.59 20.77
CA GLY A 296 6.50 -30.66 19.95
C GLY A 296 5.52 -31.29 18.96
N SER A 297 6.07 -31.94 17.93
CA SER A 297 5.31 -32.47 16.79
C SER A 297 5.00 -33.99 16.84
N GLU A 298 5.49 -34.68 17.87
CA GLU A 298 5.40 -36.15 17.98
C GLU A 298 3.96 -36.66 18.21
N THR A 299 3.19 -35.94 19.03
CA THR A 299 1.80 -36.33 19.37
C THR A 299 0.79 -35.42 18.69
N SER A 300 -0.43 -35.91 18.43
CA SER A 300 -1.48 -35.07 17.84
C SER A 300 -1.90 -33.94 18.80
N LEU A 301 -1.85 -34.18 20.11
CA LEU A 301 -2.07 -33.17 21.15
C LEU A 301 -1.01 -32.06 21.10
N GLY A 302 0.28 -32.41 21.05
CA GLY A 302 1.38 -31.46 20.93
C GLY A 302 1.28 -30.59 19.66
N ARG A 303 1.07 -31.24 18.51
CA ARG A 303 0.89 -30.55 17.22
C ARG A 303 -0.27 -29.56 17.25
N MET A 304 -1.40 -29.93 17.85
CA MET A 304 -2.57 -29.05 17.92
C MET A 304 -2.31 -27.84 18.83
N ARG A 305 -1.70 -28.05 19.99
CA ARG A 305 -1.33 -26.95 20.92
C ARG A 305 -0.38 -25.97 20.24
N GLN A 306 0.66 -26.47 19.58
CA GLN A 306 1.62 -25.65 18.84
C GLN A 306 0.93 -24.84 17.72
N ARG A 307 0.05 -25.49 16.95
CA ARG A 307 -0.73 -24.83 15.89
C ARG A 307 -1.60 -23.69 16.44
N LEU A 308 -2.37 -23.95 17.50
CA LEU A 308 -3.27 -22.94 18.08
C LEU A 308 -2.51 -21.81 18.78
N ALA A 309 -1.33 -22.09 19.33
CA ALA A 309 -0.45 -21.06 19.89
C ALA A 309 0.05 -20.09 18.80
N TRP A 310 0.45 -20.60 17.64
CA TRP A 310 0.87 -19.74 16.52
C TRP A 310 -0.29 -18.95 15.91
N MET A 311 -1.53 -19.46 15.99
CA MET A 311 -2.72 -18.70 15.60
C MET A 311 -3.02 -17.51 16.51
N ASN A 312 -2.47 -17.48 17.73
CA ASN A 312 -2.60 -16.37 18.67
C ASN A 312 -1.21 -15.99 19.20
N PRO A 313 -0.33 -15.44 18.36
CA PRO A 313 1.05 -15.24 18.74
C PRO A 313 1.19 -14.06 19.70
N ASP A 314 1.93 -14.26 20.78
CA ASP A 314 2.21 -13.25 21.80
C ASP A 314 3.28 -12.25 21.35
N GLU A 315 3.34 -11.05 21.96
CA GLU A 315 4.34 -10.03 21.61
C GLU A 315 5.79 -10.48 21.88
N SER A 316 5.99 -11.41 22.83
CA SER A 316 7.30 -12.03 23.10
C SER A 316 7.90 -12.73 21.87
N ALA A 317 7.08 -13.11 20.88
CA ALA A 317 7.52 -13.68 19.62
C ALA A 317 8.51 -12.78 18.85
N ALA A 318 8.45 -11.46 19.03
CA ALA A 318 9.34 -10.49 18.39
C ALA A 318 10.83 -10.65 18.79
N ALA A 319 11.10 -11.39 19.87
CA ALA A 319 12.44 -11.66 20.37
C ALA A 319 13.01 -13.02 19.91
N LEU A 320 12.23 -13.83 19.19
CA LEU A 320 12.65 -15.13 18.69
C LEU A 320 13.65 -15.02 17.53
N ASP A 321 14.38 -16.11 17.31
CA ASP A 321 15.30 -16.24 16.18
C ASP A 321 14.54 -16.49 14.86
N SER A 322 15.24 -16.29 13.74
CA SER A 322 14.66 -16.42 12.41
C SER A 322 14.16 -17.83 12.14
N ALA A 323 14.90 -18.86 12.56
CA ALA A 323 14.54 -20.25 12.35
C ALA A 323 13.21 -20.62 13.03
N THR A 324 13.01 -20.20 14.28
CA THR A 324 11.78 -20.47 15.02
C THR A 324 10.58 -19.74 14.41
N LEU A 325 10.79 -18.50 13.96
CA LEU A 325 9.73 -17.71 13.32
C LEU A 325 9.36 -18.25 11.93
N GLU A 326 10.33 -18.76 11.17
CA GLU A 326 10.09 -19.48 9.91
C GLU A 326 9.24 -20.75 10.15
N GLU A 327 9.55 -21.54 11.18
CA GLU A 327 8.72 -22.69 11.58
C GLU A 327 7.28 -22.25 11.91
N GLY A 328 7.11 -21.16 12.66
CA GLY A 328 5.81 -20.55 12.92
C GLY A 328 5.05 -20.16 11.66
N LEU A 329 5.72 -19.54 10.70
CA LEU A 329 5.13 -19.13 9.42
C LEU A 329 4.67 -20.33 8.58
N THR A 330 5.50 -21.36 8.46
CA THR A 330 5.12 -22.57 7.70
C THR A 330 3.87 -23.24 8.30
N MET A 331 3.74 -23.24 9.64
CA MET A 331 2.54 -23.72 10.31
C MET A 331 1.31 -22.87 10.00
N LEU A 332 1.42 -21.55 10.06
CA LEU A 332 0.33 -20.63 9.75
C LEU A 332 -0.14 -20.76 8.29
N GLU A 333 0.80 -20.90 7.36
CA GLU A 333 0.51 -21.08 5.93
C GLU A 333 -0.21 -22.42 5.68
N SER A 334 0.23 -23.51 6.33
CA SER A 334 -0.41 -24.83 6.20
C SER A 334 -1.89 -24.84 6.64
N VAL A 335 -2.27 -23.90 7.49
CA VAL A 335 -3.61 -23.78 8.10
C VAL A 335 -4.47 -22.71 7.43
N SER A 336 -3.91 -21.96 6.46
CA SER A 336 -4.57 -20.79 5.87
C SER A 336 -5.01 -19.79 6.95
N ALA A 337 -4.10 -19.46 7.86
CA ALA A 337 -4.35 -18.47 8.92
C ALA A 337 -4.73 -17.09 8.34
N PRO A 338 -5.44 -16.24 9.10
CA PRO A 338 -5.78 -14.89 8.67
C PRO A 338 -4.54 -14.07 8.31
N GLY A 339 -4.59 -13.35 7.19
CA GLY A 339 -3.49 -12.52 6.67
C GLY A 339 -2.79 -11.65 7.72
N PRO A 340 -3.52 -10.88 8.54
CA PRO A 340 -2.90 -10.02 9.57
C PRO A 340 -2.04 -10.75 10.59
N ILE A 341 -2.36 -12.01 10.91
CA ILE A 341 -1.56 -12.83 11.84
C ILE A 341 -0.27 -13.27 11.15
N VAL A 342 -0.38 -13.72 9.89
CA VAL A 342 0.78 -14.12 9.08
C VAL A 342 1.71 -12.94 8.88
N ASP A 343 1.19 -11.77 8.51
CA ASP A 343 1.98 -10.57 8.26
C ASP A 343 2.70 -10.10 9.53
N ARG A 344 2.05 -10.16 10.70
CA ARG A 344 2.69 -9.85 11.98
C ARG A 344 3.90 -10.74 12.26
N VAL A 345 3.77 -12.06 12.07
CA VAL A 345 4.89 -12.99 12.27
C VAL A 345 5.97 -12.78 11.19
N ARG A 346 5.60 -12.45 9.94
CA ARG A 346 6.56 -12.11 8.88
C ARG A 346 7.37 -10.86 9.22
N TRP A 347 6.77 -9.85 9.84
CA TRP A 347 7.49 -8.66 10.31
C TRP A 347 8.52 -9.01 11.38
N TRP A 348 8.14 -9.84 12.37
CA TRP A 348 9.09 -10.30 13.38
C TRP A 348 10.20 -11.15 12.78
N HIS A 349 9.87 -12.04 11.85
CA HIS A 349 10.83 -12.88 11.12
C HIS A 349 11.86 -12.01 10.39
N LEU A 350 11.39 -11.00 9.65
CA LEU A 350 12.26 -10.05 8.97
C LEU A 350 13.17 -9.29 9.96
N GLY A 351 12.62 -8.85 11.09
CA GLY A 351 13.40 -8.23 12.16
C GLY A 351 14.49 -9.15 12.74
N ALA A 352 14.19 -10.44 12.89
CA ALA A 352 15.16 -11.45 13.33
C ALA A 352 16.25 -11.71 12.28
N LEU A 353 15.90 -11.85 11.00
CA LEU A 353 16.86 -12.01 9.90
C LEU A 353 17.88 -10.87 9.86
N VAL A 354 17.42 -9.63 10.04
CA VAL A 354 18.30 -8.45 10.10
C VAL A 354 19.21 -8.49 11.33
N LYS A 355 18.68 -8.81 12.51
CA LYS A 355 19.48 -8.95 13.75
C LYS A 355 20.57 -10.03 13.62
N GLU A 356 20.28 -11.10 12.91
CA GLU A 356 21.20 -12.23 12.69
C GLU A 356 22.18 -12.02 11.53
N GLY A 357 22.05 -10.92 10.78
CA GLY A 357 22.92 -10.62 9.63
C GLY A 357 22.62 -11.44 8.37
N ARG A 358 21.44 -12.07 8.28
CA ARG A 358 20.96 -12.84 7.11
C ARG A 358 20.38 -11.92 6.03
N GLN A 359 21.24 -11.07 5.49
CA GLN A 359 20.93 -10.00 4.53
C GLN A 359 20.10 -10.46 3.31
N ALA A 360 20.53 -11.51 2.61
CA ALA A 360 19.85 -11.98 1.39
C ALA A 360 18.41 -12.45 1.67
N ASP A 361 18.22 -13.18 2.77
CA ASP A 361 16.91 -13.67 3.20
C ASP A 361 16.01 -12.51 3.65
N ALA A 362 16.58 -11.51 4.33
CA ALA A 362 15.86 -10.31 4.74
C ALA A 362 15.33 -9.53 3.53
N ILE A 363 16.13 -9.37 2.47
CA ILE A 363 15.71 -8.70 1.23
C ILE A 363 14.58 -9.50 0.54
N ALA A 364 14.72 -10.82 0.45
CA ALA A 364 13.68 -11.68 -0.14
C ALA A 364 12.37 -11.61 0.66
N SER A 365 12.45 -11.66 1.99
CA SER A 365 11.28 -11.53 2.85
C SER A 365 10.64 -10.15 2.72
N LEU A 366 11.41 -9.07 2.74
CA LEU A 366 10.91 -7.69 2.61
C LEU A 366 10.18 -7.49 1.27
N THR A 367 10.78 -7.90 0.17
CA THR A 367 10.23 -7.69 -1.18
C THR A 367 8.95 -8.51 -1.45
N SER A 368 8.72 -9.57 -0.67
CA SER A 368 7.50 -10.37 -0.74
C SER A 368 6.31 -9.78 0.04
N LEU A 369 6.54 -8.78 0.89
CA LEU A 369 5.49 -8.17 1.71
C LEU A 369 4.56 -7.29 0.86
N SER A 370 3.26 -7.41 1.10
CA SER A 370 2.28 -6.43 0.63
C SER A 370 2.10 -5.35 1.69
N VAL A 371 2.25 -4.10 1.29
CA VAL A 371 1.99 -2.94 2.15
C VAL A 371 0.64 -2.38 1.72
N ASP A 372 -0.42 -2.89 2.34
CA ASP A 372 -1.80 -2.44 2.15
C ASP A 372 -2.39 -2.04 3.54
N GLY A 373 -2.54 -0.75 3.81
CA GLY A 373 -3.18 -0.22 5.04
C GLY A 373 -2.25 0.49 6.03
N GLU A 374 -2.66 0.53 7.31
CA GLU A 374 -1.90 1.14 8.42
C GLU A 374 -0.59 0.36 8.65
N VAL A 375 0.52 0.96 8.21
CA VAL A 375 1.87 0.44 8.44
C VAL A 375 2.61 1.33 9.42
N ASP A 376 3.30 0.71 10.38
CA ASP A 376 4.30 1.37 11.20
C ASP A 376 5.51 1.76 10.33
N ALA A 377 5.38 2.94 9.71
CA ALA A 377 6.35 3.48 8.77
C ALA A 377 7.71 3.74 9.43
N GLN A 378 7.75 4.02 10.73
CA GLN A 378 8.99 4.26 11.46
C GLN A 378 9.79 2.96 11.57
N THR A 379 9.14 1.89 12.07
CA THR A 379 9.78 0.57 12.17
C THR A 379 10.22 0.05 10.80
N LEU A 380 9.42 0.28 9.75
CA LEU A 380 9.77 -0.08 8.38
C LEU A 380 10.99 0.69 7.87
N ALA A 381 11.02 2.00 8.06
CA ALA A 381 12.15 2.85 7.69
C ALA A 381 13.44 2.39 8.39
N ASP A 382 13.40 2.21 9.70
CA ASP A 382 14.54 1.72 10.50
C ASP A 382 15.02 0.34 10.04
N LEU A 383 14.13 -0.51 9.57
CA LEU A 383 14.47 -1.82 9.02
C LEU A 383 15.17 -1.72 7.68
N VAL A 384 14.68 -0.87 6.76
CA VAL A 384 15.32 -0.62 5.46
C VAL A 384 16.71 -0.01 5.65
N VAL A 385 16.86 0.93 6.59
CA VAL A 385 18.16 1.51 6.95
C VAL A 385 19.13 0.44 7.47
N ARG A 386 18.66 -0.50 8.30
CA ARG A 386 19.51 -1.60 8.82
C ARG A 386 19.86 -2.65 7.77
N ILE A 387 18.98 -2.88 6.80
CA ILE A 387 19.26 -3.78 5.67
C ILE A 387 20.35 -3.16 4.79
N ASP A 388 20.34 -1.83 4.57
CA ASP A 388 21.37 -1.12 3.80
C ASP A 388 21.61 -1.75 2.41
N ALA A 389 20.52 -1.99 1.67
CA ALA A 389 20.55 -2.55 0.33
C ALA A 389 19.74 -1.70 -0.66
N VAL A 390 20.21 -1.64 -1.91
CA VAL A 390 19.55 -0.89 -2.98
C VAL A 390 18.17 -1.47 -3.25
N GLU A 391 18.04 -2.80 -3.25
CA GLU A 391 16.78 -3.52 -3.48
C GLU A 391 15.72 -3.18 -2.43
N ALA A 392 16.12 -3.04 -1.16
CA ALA A 392 15.21 -2.64 -0.08
C ALA A 392 14.76 -1.19 -0.22
N THR A 393 15.67 -0.32 -0.66
CA THR A 393 15.40 1.11 -0.92
C THR A 393 14.47 1.30 -2.12
N ASP A 394 14.69 0.57 -3.20
CA ASP A 394 13.85 0.60 -4.40
C ASP A 394 12.46 0.03 -4.12
N TRP A 395 12.39 -1.07 -3.35
CA TRP A 395 11.13 -1.63 -2.91
C TRP A 395 10.33 -0.61 -2.08
N LEU A 396 10.96 0.05 -1.10
CA LEU A 396 10.28 1.06 -0.27
C LEU A 396 9.71 2.19 -1.14
N SER A 397 10.52 2.68 -2.08
CA SER A 397 10.09 3.72 -3.04
C SER A 397 8.87 3.26 -3.86
N SER A 398 8.83 1.99 -4.27
CA SER A 398 7.72 1.42 -5.06
C SER A 398 6.41 1.23 -4.27
N VAL A 399 6.49 1.09 -2.94
CA VAL A 399 5.31 0.94 -2.06
C VAL A 399 4.83 2.27 -1.48
N CYS A 400 5.70 3.29 -1.40
CA CYS A 400 5.40 4.58 -0.77
C CYS A 400 4.08 5.19 -1.23
N GLU A 401 3.77 5.19 -2.53
CA GLU A 401 2.55 5.80 -3.06
C GLU A 401 1.25 5.11 -2.60
N ARG A 402 1.31 3.84 -2.19
CA ARG A 402 0.16 3.08 -1.67
C ARG A 402 -0.07 3.29 -0.18
N MET A 403 0.91 3.88 0.52
CA MET A 403 0.82 4.16 1.95
C MET A 403 -0.07 5.37 2.25
N GLU A 404 -0.68 5.38 3.42
CA GLU A 404 -1.47 6.53 3.90
C GLU A 404 -0.59 7.78 4.07
N ALA A 405 -1.22 8.96 4.03
CA ALA A 405 -0.49 10.23 4.11
C ALA A 405 0.39 10.36 5.38
N PRO A 406 -0.04 9.96 6.60
CA PRO A 406 0.82 10.00 7.79
C PRO A 406 2.05 9.09 7.66
N SER A 407 1.88 7.88 7.13
CA SER A 407 2.97 6.93 6.89
C SER A 407 3.95 7.46 5.84
N ARG A 408 3.46 8.04 4.74
CA ARG A 408 4.32 8.72 3.74
C ARG A 408 5.09 9.88 4.35
N LEU A 409 4.46 10.66 5.23
CA LEU A 409 5.11 11.79 5.89
C LEU A 409 6.27 11.29 6.77
N ALA A 410 6.04 10.25 7.57
CA ALA A 410 7.07 9.62 8.40
C ALA A 410 8.26 9.13 7.56
N ILE A 411 8.02 8.50 6.41
CA ILE A 411 9.08 8.11 5.48
C ILE A 411 9.83 9.34 4.95
N ALA A 412 9.12 10.40 4.52
CA ALA A 412 9.73 11.57 3.89
C ALA A 412 10.70 12.32 4.84
N VAL A 413 10.33 12.45 6.12
CA VAL A 413 11.12 13.16 7.14
C VAL A 413 12.16 12.28 7.84
N HIS A 414 12.22 10.98 7.53
CA HIS A 414 13.14 10.07 8.21
C HIS A 414 14.61 10.35 7.85
N GLU A 415 15.37 10.91 8.79
CA GLU A 415 16.71 11.44 8.52
C GLU A 415 17.71 10.41 7.98
N SER A 416 17.67 9.18 8.54
CA SER A 416 18.60 8.11 8.18
C SER A 416 18.26 7.38 6.88
N LEU A 417 17.07 7.62 6.30
CA LEU A 417 16.70 6.95 5.06
C LEU A 417 17.42 7.59 3.86
N PRO A 418 17.80 6.80 2.84
CA PRO A 418 18.29 7.34 1.58
C PRO A 418 17.29 8.30 0.91
N SER A 419 17.79 9.19 0.06
CA SER A 419 16.97 10.23 -0.58
C SER A 419 15.89 9.69 -1.51
N GLY A 420 16.08 8.53 -2.15
CA GLY A 420 15.12 7.93 -3.08
C GLY A 420 13.69 7.76 -2.51
N PRO A 421 13.50 6.95 -1.46
CA PRO A 421 12.20 6.77 -0.81
C PRO A 421 11.64 8.07 -0.25
N ARG A 422 12.50 8.88 0.39
CA ARG A 422 12.12 10.16 1.00
C ARG A 422 11.55 11.14 -0.03
N LEU A 423 12.24 11.30 -1.16
CA LEU A 423 11.79 12.15 -2.27
C LEU A 423 10.52 11.60 -2.91
N THR A 424 10.40 10.28 -3.06
CA THR A 424 9.20 9.65 -3.64
C THR A 424 7.97 9.91 -2.76
N ALA A 425 8.10 9.68 -1.45
CA ALA A 425 7.05 9.97 -0.48
C ALA A 425 6.68 11.46 -0.45
N PHE A 426 7.69 12.35 -0.41
CA PHE A 426 7.50 13.79 -0.46
C PHE A 426 6.76 14.26 -1.72
N ARG A 427 7.24 13.86 -2.92
CA ARG A 427 6.65 14.24 -4.20
C ARG A 427 5.19 13.80 -4.27
N SER A 428 4.92 12.55 -3.88
CA SER A 428 3.56 11.99 -3.83
C SER A 428 2.63 12.77 -2.89
N LEU A 429 3.11 13.17 -1.71
CA LEU A 429 2.34 14.00 -0.78
C LEU A 429 2.03 15.37 -1.39
N GLN A 430 3.05 16.07 -1.89
CA GLN A 430 2.87 17.40 -2.46
C GLN A 430 1.96 17.39 -3.68
N ASP A 431 2.09 16.40 -4.57
CA ASP A 431 1.25 16.25 -5.76
C ASP A 431 -0.22 15.94 -5.40
N SER A 432 -0.47 15.38 -4.22
CA SER A 432 -1.81 15.18 -3.66
C SER A 432 -2.40 16.41 -2.94
N GLY A 433 -1.66 17.52 -2.87
CA GLY A 433 -2.07 18.75 -2.18
C GLY A 433 -1.96 18.67 -0.65
N PHE A 434 -1.10 17.80 -0.13
CA PHE A 434 -0.83 17.70 1.30
C PHE A 434 -0.15 18.97 1.82
N THR A 435 -0.66 19.53 2.92
CA THR A 435 -0.07 20.69 3.59
C THR A 435 0.93 20.25 4.65
N PHE A 436 2.16 20.76 4.57
CA PHE A 436 3.22 20.42 5.51
C PHE A 436 3.20 21.37 6.72
N SER A 437 3.51 20.84 7.92
CA SER A 437 3.79 21.70 9.07
C SER A 437 5.19 22.30 8.94
N ALA A 438 5.48 23.39 9.66
CA ALA A 438 6.83 23.98 9.67
C ALA A 438 7.91 22.98 10.14
N GLU A 439 7.58 22.14 11.14
CA GLU A 439 8.47 21.08 11.61
C GLU A 439 8.75 20.02 10.53
N ALA A 440 7.70 19.55 9.84
CA ALA A 440 7.84 18.62 8.73
C ALA A 440 8.66 19.23 7.57
N PHE A 441 8.40 20.49 7.21
CA PHE A 441 9.16 21.19 6.19
C PHE A 441 10.65 21.26 6.53
N ASN A 442 10.98 21.62 7.78
CA ASN A 442 12.37 21.67 8.26
C ASN A 442 13.06 20.31 8.13
N GLY A 443 12.38 19.20 8.45
CA GLY A 443 12.90 17.84 8.26
C GLY A 443 13.08 17.42 6.78
N LEU A 444 12.37 18.08 5.86
CA LEU A 444 12.49 17.84 4.41
C LEU A 444 13.61 18.65 3.75
N VAL A 445 14.01 19.80 4.31
CA VAL A 445 15.04 20.68 3.71
C VAL A 445 16.28 19.91 3.23
N PRO A 446 16.90 19.00 4.02
CA PRO A 446 18.09 18.28 3.56
C PRO A 446 17.86 17.47 2.29
N VAL A 447 16.76 16.70 2.23
CA VAL A 447 16.48 15.83 1.07
C VAL A 447 16.04 16.64 -0.15
N LEU A 448 15.35 17.77 0.05
CA LEU A 448 14.97 18.65 -1.05
C LEU A 448 16.18 19.32 -1.70
N LEU A 449 17.18 19.69 -0.91
CA LEU A 449 18.44 20.24 -1.40
C LEU A 449 19.25 19.19 -2.17
N GLU A 450 19.38 17.98 -1.62
CA GLU A 450 20.04 16.85 -2.28
C GLU A 450 19.38 16.50 -3.62
N GLY A 451 18.04 16.41 -3.62
CA GLY A 451 17.23 16.14 -4.82
C GLY A 451 17.09 17.31 -5.79
N GLN A 452 17.66 18.49 -5.48
CA GLN A 452 17.57 19.73 -6.24
C GLN A 452 16.11 20.12 -6.58
N GLU A 453 15.21 19.94 -5.61
CA GLU A 453 13.77 20.17 -5.75
C GLU A 453 13.39 21.66 -5.65
N ILE A 454 14.13 22.54 -6.35
CA ILE A 454 14.03 24.00 -6.25
C ILE A 454 12.59 24.50 -6.47
N ARG A 455 11.89 23.96 -7.48
CA ARG A 455 10.50 24.36 -7.76
C ARG A 455 9.54 23.92 -6.66
N ARG A 456 9.65 22.67 -6.20
CA ARG A 456 8.76 22.13 -5.17
C ARG A 456 8.98 22.83 -3.83
N MET A 457 10.23 23.09 -3.48
CA MET A 457 10.61 23.87 -2.31
C MET A 457 10.11 25.32 -2.41
N SER A 458 10.21 25.95 -3.58
CA SER A 458 9.66 27.30 -3.80
C SER A 458 8.15 27.37 -3.50
N ARG A 459 7.38 26.33 -3.87
CA ARG A 459 5.95 26.27 -3.57
C ARG A 459 5.68 26.17 -2.07
N LEU A 460 6.41 25.31 -1.37
CA LEU A 460 6.27 25.19 0.10
C LEU A 460 6.59 26.52 0.80
N LEU A 461 7.61 27.24 0.35
CA LEU A 461 7.97 28.53 0.93
C LEU A 461 6.86 29.58 0.72
N VAL A 462 6.30 29.67 -0.49
CA VAL A 462 5.40 30.76 -0.88
C VAL A 462 3.91 30.43 -0.69
N GLU A 463 3.48 29.26 -1.14
CA GLU A 463 2.08 28.84 -1.16
C GLU A 463 1.65 28.28 0.21
N ASP A 464 2.50 27.48 0.86
CA ASP A 464 2.24 26.89 2.18
C ASP A 464 2.67 27.81 3.34
N GLY A 465 3.26 28.96 3.04
CA GLY A 465 3.55 30.02 4.02
C GLY A 465 4.78 29.76 4.90
N HIS A 466 5.77 29.01 4.42
CA HIS A 466 7.01 28.74 5.18
C HIS A 466 8.14 29.76 4.94
N ALA A 467 7.91 30.80 4.13
CA ALA A 467 8.95 31.76 3.73
C ALA A 467 9.57 32.53 4.90
N ASP A 468 8.76 33.01 5.85
CA ASP A 468 9.19 33.94 6.91
C ASP A 468 10.28 33.35 7.81
N ASP A 469 10.21 32.05 8.09
CA ASP A 469 11.18 31.33 8.92
C ASP A 469 12.43 30.89 8.13
N GLN A 470 12.43 31.06 6.81
CA GLN A 470 13.41 30.46 5.91
C GLN A 470 13.98 31.45 4.86
N PRO A 471 14.49 32.62 5.27
CA PRO A 471 14.93 33.69 4.36
C PRO A 471 16.09 33.26 3.43
N TRP A 472 16.97 32.38 3.91
CA TRP A 472 18.06 31.82 3.11
C TRP A 472 17.57 30.91 1.98
N LEU A 473 16.58 30.04 2.25
CA LEU A 473 16.00 29.17 1.22
C LEU A 473 15.22 29.98 0.18
N VAL A 474 14.47 30.99 0.61
CA VAL A 474 13.77 31.92 -0.28
C VAL A 474 14.76 32.62 -1.21
N THR A 475 15.85 33.14 -0.66
CA THR A 475 16.87 33.86 -1.44
C THR A 475 17.58 32.93 -2.44
N MET A 476 17.94 31.72 -2.02
CA MET A 476 18.50 30.70 -2.90
C MET A 476 17.53 30.34 -4.04
N CYS A 477 16.25 30.05 -3.70
CA CYS A 477 15.23 29.74 -4.70
C CYS A 477 15.04 30.89 -5.69
N ALA A 478 15.09 32.15 -5.24
CA ALA A 478 14.95 33.30 -6.12
C ALA A 478 16.05 33.42 -7.20
N HIS A 479 17.23 32.84 -6.93
CA HIS A 479 18.36 32.79 -7.88
C HIS A 479 18.35 31.54 -8.76
N LEU A 480 17.90 30.40 -8.23
CA LEU A 480 17.97 29.10 -8.91
C LEU A 480 16.66 28.69 -9.62
N LEU A 481 15.53 29.32 -9.30
CA LEU A 481 14.24 28.95 -9.88
C LEU A 481 14.23 29.22 -11.40
N ALA A 482 14.09 28.14 -12.17
CA ALA A 482 13.99 28.19 -13.62
C ALA A 482 12.67 28.82 -14.10
N ALA A 483 12.74 29.59 -15.18
CA ALA A 483 11.59 30.19 -15.84
C ALA A 483 10.79 29.12 -16.58
N ARG A 484 9.75 28.59 -15.93
CA ARG A 484 8.73 27.73 -16.56
C ARG A 484 7.35 28.38 -16.43
N LYS A 485 6.30 27.65 -16.83
CA LYS A 485 4.89 28.11 -16.93
C LYS A 485 4.26 28.65 -15.62
N ASP A 486 4.98 28.63 -14.50
CA ASP A 486 4.46 29.01 -13.17
C ASP A 486 4.94 30.42 -12.79
N MET A 487 4.43 31.43 -13.51
CA MET A 487 4.78 32.83 -13.29
C MET A 487 4.33 33.32 -11.91
N GLY A 488 3.19 32.83 -11.40
CA GLY A 488 2.70 33.15 -10.05
C GLY A 488 3.71 32.76 -8.97
N LEU A 489 4.22 31.53 -9.04
CA LEU A 489 5.28 31.06 -8.13
C LEU A 489 6.53 31.94 -8.20
N TYR A 490 6.96 32.33 -9.40
CA TYR A 490 8.12 33.19 -9.58
C TYR A 490 7.94 34.56 -8.90
N HIS A 491 6.80 35.22 -9.12
CA HIS A 491 6.50 36.51 -8.50
C HIS A 491 6.44 36.38 -6.97
N GLY A 492 5.78 35.33 -6.48
CA GLY A 492 5.69 35.06 -5.05
C GLY A 492 7.06 34.87 -4.39
N VAL A 493 7.97 34.09 -4.98
CA VAL A 493 9.33 33.90 -4.47
C VAL A 493 10.10 35.22 -4.41
N ARG A 494 9.93 36.12 -5.40
CA ARG A 494 10.61 37.42 -5.41
C ARG A 494 10.03 38.43 -4.45
N ALA A 495 8.71 38.44 -4.29
CA ALA A 495 8.05 39.25 -3.29
C ALA A 495 8.54 38.85 -1.90
N ALA A 496 8.56 37.53 -1.62
CA ALA A 496 9.10 36.97 -0.39
C ALA A 496 10.58 37.34 -0.19
N ARG A 497 11.44 37.15 -1.21
CA ARG A 497 12.85 37.59 -1.13
C ARG A 497 12.96 39.08 -0.81
N THR A 498 12.21 39.93 -1.50
CA THR A 498 12.29 41.39 -1.30
C THR A 498 11.86 41.80 0.11
N ALA A 499 10.85 41.13 0.67
CA ALA A 499 10.39 41.36 2.03
C ALA A 499 11.39 40.87 3.08
N LEU A 500 12.06 39.74 2.84
CA LEU A 500 12.90 39.04 3.82
C LEU A 500 14.39 39.35 3.72
N LEU A 501 14.87 39.88 2.60
CA LEU A 501 16.28 40.20 2.40
C LEU A 501 16.86 41.14 3.49
N PRO A 502 16.15 42.18 3.98
CA PRO A 502 16.68 43.05 5.03
C PRO A 502 17.00 42.31 6.35
N SER A 503 16.31 41.21 6.62
CA SER A 503 16.46 40.38 7.83
C SER A 503 17.14 39.04 7.55
N LEU A 504 17.81 38.88 6.40
CA LEU A 504 18.44 37.61 6.00
C LEU A 504 19.42 37.09 7.06
N HIS A 505 20.18 37.98 7.69
CA HIS A 505 21.18 37.63 8.71
C HIS A 505 20.63 37.52 10.13
N ASP A 506 19.34 37.80 10.33
CA ASP A 506 18.69 37.59 11.63
C ASP A 506 18.48 36.09 11.91
N ASN A 507 18.52 35.26 10.86
CA ASN A 507 18.42 33.80 10.93
C ASN A 507 19.72 33.13 10.42
N PRO A 508 20.18 32.03 11.06
CA PRO A 508 21.32 31.29 10.55
C PRO A 508 20.97 30.58 9.23
N PRO A 509 21.96 30.34 8.35
CA PRO A 509 21.73 29.51 7.16
C PRO A 509 21.37 28.07 7.57
N PRO A 510 20.54 27.35 6.80
CA PRO A 510 20.19 25.96 7.07
C PRO A 510 21.43 25.07 7.22
N ALA A 511 21.42 24.17 8.20
CA ALA A 511 22.54 23.25 8.45
C ALA A 511 22.80 22.30 7.26
N ALA A 512 21.78 22.06 6.43
CA ALA A 512 21.88 21.24 5.22
C ALA A 512 22.52 21.97 4.02
N PHE A 513 22.87 23.25 4.15
CA PHE A 513 23.59 23.96 3.11
C PHE A 513 24.99 23.37 2.92
N GLY A 514 25.44 23.35 1.66
CA GLY A 514 26.82 23.07 1.33
C GLY A 514 27.74 24.13 1.93
N ALA A 515 29.02 23.78 2.09
CA ALA A 515 30.02 24.64 2.73
C ALA A 515 30.14 26.04 2.08
N LYS A 516 29.75 26.18 0.80
CA LYS A 516 29.87 27.43 0.04
C LYS A 516 28.53 28.12 -0.23
N THR A 517 27.39 27.46 0.05
CA THR A 517 26.06 27.92 -0.36
C THR A 517 25.74 29.32 0.18
N ALA A 518 25.94 29.54 1.48
CA ALA A 518 25.64 30.83 2.11
C ALA A 518 26.50 31.97 1.55
N SER A 519 27.81 31.74 1.34
CA SER A 519 28.71 32.73 0.77
C SER A 519 28.40 33.05 -0.69
N LEU A 520 27.97 32.06 -1.49
CA LEU A 520 27.56 32.29 -2.87
C LEU A 520 26.24 33.07 -2.96
N ILE A 521 25.30 32.80 -2.05
CA ILE A 521 24.07 33.60 -1.90
C ILE A 521 24.43 35.04 -1.52
N GLN A 522 25.29 35.24 -0.51
CA GLN A 522 25.75 36.58 -0.11
C GLN A 522 26.37 37.33 -1.29
N LEU A 523 27.22 36.66 -2.08
CA LEU A 523 27.86 37.28 -3.24
C LEU A 523 26.84 37.69 -4.33
N LEU A 524 25.81 36.88 -4.57
CA LEU A 524 24.71 37.22 -5.49
C LEU A 524 23.84 38.39 -4.99
N GLU A 525 23.82 38.62 -3.68
CA GLU A 525 23.15 39.75 -3.02
C GLU A 525 24.04 40.99 -2.88
N GLY A 526 25.29 40.93 -3.36
CA GLY A 526 26.25 42.04 -3.30
C GLY A 526 27.03 42.14 -1.97
N GLY A 527 26.86 41.14 -1.10
CA GLY A 527 27.61 41.00 0.15
C GLY A 527 29.01 40.43 -0.07
N ASP A 528 29.79 40.39 1.02
CA ASP A 528 31.15 39.83 0.99
C ASP A 528 31.16 38.30 1.09
N ALA A 529 32.15 37.68 0.45
CA ALA A 529 32.44 36.25 0.51
C ALA A 529 33.95 36.03 0.76
N PRO A 530 34.37 34.94 1.42
CA PRO A 530 35.78 34.69 1.70
C PRO A 530 36.65 34.67 0.43
N GLU A 531 37.85 35.25 0.47
CA GLU A 531 38.79 35.23 -0.67
C GLU A 531 39.31 33.82 -1.00
N ASP A 532 39.31 32.95 -0.01
CA ASP A 532 39.76 31.58 -0.07
C ASP A 532 38.63 30.58 -0.28
N LEU A 533 37.40 31.06 -0.58
CA LEU A 533 36.19 30.24 -0.70
C LEU A 533 36.36 29.01 -1.60
N PHE A 534 37.18 29.09 -2.65
CA PHE A 534 37.40 28.00 -3.61
C PHE A 534 38.80 27.36 -3.54
N GLN A 535 39.64 27.67 -2.54
CA GLN A 535 41.02 27.15 -2.47
C GLN A 535 41.11 25.63 -2.30
N ASP A 536 40.07 25.02 -1.74
CA ASP A 536 39.93 23.59 -1.53
C ASP A 536 39.59 22.81 -2.80
N ILE A 537 38.93 23.46 -3.78
CA ILE A 537 38.42 22.81 -5.01
C ILE A 537 39.16 23.28 -6.26
N VAL A 538 39.53 24.57 -6.32
CA VAL A 538 40.20 25.18 -7.47
C VAL A 538 41.72 25.16 -7.25
N HIS A 539 42.40 24.28 -7.99
CA HIS A 539 43.84 24.06 -7.86
C HIS A 539 44.70 24.94 -8.78
N THR A 540 44.10 25.63 -9.74
CA THR A 540 44.84 26.50 -10.67
C THR A 540 44.97 27.92 -10.14
N LYS A 541 46.18 28.48 -10.24
CA LYS A 541 46.44 29.89 -9.87
C LYS A 541 45.56 30.86 -10.66
N HIS A 542 45.30 30.55 -11.94
CA HIS A 542 44.45 31.35 -12.80
C HIS A 542 42.98 31.33 -12.34
N GLY A 543 42.43 30.16 -11.98
CA GLY A 543 41.07 30.06 -11.44
C GLY A 543 40.88 30.83 -10.13
N LEU A 544 41.84 30.78 -9.20
CA LEU A 544 41.78 31.55 -7.96
C LEU A 544 41.87 33.07 -8.20
N LEU A 545 42.70 33.51 -9.15
CA LEU A 545 42.75 34.92 -9.55
C LEU A 545 41.47 35.37 -10.22
N ALA A 546 40.84 34.50 -11.02
CA ALA A 546 39.57 34.78 -11.66
C ALA A 546 38.44 34.94 -10.62
N TYR A 547 38.38 34.06 -9.61
CA TYR A 547 37.45 34.21 -8.49
C TYR A 547 37.62 35.56 -7.77
N LYS A 548 38.84 36.01 -7.49
CA LYS A 548 39.07 37.32 -6.84
C LYS A 548 38.51 38.48 -7.65
N GLN A 549 38.59 38.42 -8.99
CA GLN A 549 38.01 39.43 -9.87
C GLN A 549 36.48 39.37 -9.87
N ILE A 550 35.90 38.16 -9.97
CA ILE A 550 34.46 37.93 -9.87
C ILE A 550 33.90 38.47 -8.55
N ARG A 551 34.55 38.14 -7.42
CA ARG A 551 34.18 38.64 -6.11
C ARG A 551 34.17 40.17 -6.10
N ARG A 552 35.25 40.80 -6.55
CA ARG A 552 35.38 42.27 -6.57
C ARG A 552 34.31 42.95 -7.43
N ALA A 553 33.93 42.34 -8.55
CA ALA A 553 32.90 42.89 -9.44
C ALA A 553 31.51 42.84 -8.81
N LEU A 554 31.23 41.86 -7.94
CA LEU A 554 29.94 41.65 -7.30
C LEU A 554 29.76 42.35 -5.95
N LEU A 555 30.85 42.69 -5.26
CA LEU A 555 30.80 43.46 -4.02
C LEU A 555 30.04 44.78 -4.20
N GLU A 556 29.46 45.29 -3.11
CA GLU A 556 28.85 46.62 -3.08
C GLU A 556 29.83 47.70 -3.61
N GLY A 557 29.39 48.44 -4.65
CA GLY A 557 30.22 49.43 -5.35
C GLY A 557 31.15 48.87 -6.45
N GLY A 558 31.11 47.57 -6.70
CA GLY A 558 31.70 46.93 -7.88
C GLY A 558 31.01 47.36 -9.18
N ASP A 559 31.72 47.25 -10.30
CA ASP A 559 31.19 47.62 -11.63
C ASP A 559 30.30 46.53 -12.26
N GLY A 560 30.22 45.34 -11.64
CA GLY A 560 29.39 44.23 -12.10
C GLY A 560 29.85 43.61 -13.42
N VAL A 561 31.06 43.90 -13.88
CA VAL A 561 31.58 43.51 -15.21
C VAL A 561 32.90 42.77 -15.06
N VAL A 562 33.05 41.66 -15.78
CA VAL A 562 34.25 40.83 -15.77
C VAL A 562 34.56 40.38 -17.20
N ASP A 563 35.83 40.34 -17.56
CA ASP A 563 36.26 39.88 -18.89
C ASP A 563 35.82 38.44 -19.15
N ALA A 564 35.33 38.16 -20.36
CA ALA A 564 34.81 36.84 -20.72
C ALA A 564 35.85 35.73 -20.51
N LYS A 565 37.13 36.01 -20.80
CA LYS A 565 38.22 35.05 -20.60
C LYS A 565 38.40 34.70 -19.12
N VAL A 566 38.23 35.66 -18.22
CA VAL A 566 38.33 35.45 -16.77
C VAL A 566 37.17 34.56 -16.29
N LEU A 567 35.96 34.77 -16.83
CA LEU A 567 34.81 33.93 -16.53
C LEU A 567 35.01 32.49 -17.06
N ASP A 568 35.54 32.34 -18.27
CA ASP A 568 35.83 31.01 -18.85
C ASP A 568 36.95 30.28 -18.09
N GLU A 569 38.00 30.99 -17.67
CA GLU A 569 39.07 30.44 -16.83
C GLU A 569 38.53 29.94 -15.48
N PHE A 570 37.55 30.66 -14.90
CA PHE A 570 36.92 30.24 -13.65
C PHE A 570 35.97 29.05 -13.85
N ASP A 571 35.15 29.06 -14.89
CA ASP A 571 34.22 27.98 -15.24
C ASP A 571 34.97 26.65 -15.48
N GLN A 572 36.07 26.71 -16.24
CA GLN A 572 36.96 25.56 -16.44
C GLN A 572 37.54 25.07 -15.11
N ALA A 573 38.05 25.98 -14.27
CA ALA A 573 38.63 25.62 -13.00
C ALA A 573 37.62 25.01 -12.01
N LEU A 574 36.35 25.43 -12.06
CA LEU A 574 35.27 24.81 -11.29
C LEU A 574 34.90 23.42 -11.81
N SER A 575 34.94 23.20 -13.11
CA SER A 575 34.59 21.90 -13.72
C SER A 575 35.55 20.77 -13.37
N GLU A 576 36.78 21.11 -12.98
CA GLU A 576 37.82 20.15 -12.58
C GLU A 576 37.67 19.68 -11.12
N GLY A 577 36.81 20.35 -10.33
CA GLY A 577 36.63 20.07 -8.92
C GLY A 577 35.23 19.55 -8.56
N ASP A 578 35.12 18.88 -7.41
CA ASP A 578 33.86 18.32 -6.93
C ASP A 578 33.09 19.36 -6.10
N LEU A 579 32.00 19.88 -6.68
CA LEU A 579 31.20 20.94 -6.07
C LEU A 579 29.77 20.44 -5.85
N HIS A 580 29.23 20.71 -4.65
CA HIS A 580 27.86 20.36 -4.32
C HIS A 580 26.88 20.93 -5.38
N PRO A 581 25.86 20.18 -5.84
CA PRO A 581 25.05 20.61 -6.98
C PRO A 581 24.38 21.98 -6.82
N ILE A 582 23.93 22.31 -5.61
CA ILE A 582 23.37 23.64 -5.31
C ILE A 582 24.43 24.74 -5.42
N ASP A 583 25.66 24.48 -4.93
CA ASP A 583 26.77 25.44 -5.00
C ASP A 583 27.19 25.65 -6.47
N HIS A 584 27.20 24.57 -7.26
CA HIS A 584 27.44 24.65 -8.69
C HIS A 584 26.37 25.48 -9.39
N GLY A 585 25.08 25.25 -9.08
CA GLY A 585 23.97 26.05 -9.61
C GLY A 585 24.11 27.55 -9.30
N LEU A 586 24.52 27.89 -8.06
CA LEU A 586 24.72 29.28 -7.65
C LEU A 586 25.96 29.91 -8.34
N ALA A 587 27.06 29.17 -8.45
CA ALA A 587 28.25 29.64 -9.17
C ALA A 587 27.96 29.89 -10.66
N GLN A 588 27.18 29.00 -11.31
CA GLN A 588 26.71 29.20 -12.67
C GLN A 588 25.75 30.40 -12.78
N ALA A 589 24.90 30.64 -11.79
CA ALA A 589 24.05 31.83 -11.73
C ALA A 589 24.87 33.13 -11.62
N ILE A 590 25.96 33.13 -10.84
CA ILE A 590 26.93 34.22 -10.74
C ILE A 590 27.57 34.49 -12.11
N MET A 591 28.17 33.47 -12.73
CA MET A 591 28.86 33.62 -14.01
C MET A 591 27.92 34.10 -15.11
N ALA A 592 26.71 33.54 -15.17
CA ALA A 592 25.69 33.97 -16.11
C ALA A 592 25.27 35.44 -15.89
N THR A 593 25.19 35.89 -14.64
CA THR A 593 24.86 37.29 -14.31
C THR A 593 25.97 38.23 -14.79
N LEU A 594 27.24 37.89 -14.56
CA LEU A 594 28.38 38.71 -15.00
C LEU A 594 28.56 38.71 -16.53
N ARG A 595 28.37 37.55 -17.19
CA ARG A 595 28.36 37.46 -18.66
C ARG A 595 27.25 38.35 -19.24
N LEU A 596 26.06 38.32 -18.64
CA LEU A 596 24.93 39.14 -19.06
C LEU A 596 25.20 40.64 -18.85
N ASN A 597 25.70 41.05 -17.69
CA ASN A 597 26.04 42.45 -17.41
C ASN A 597 27.07 43.00 -18.40
N SER A 598 28.11 42.22 -18.68
CA SER A 598 29.16 42.59 -19.64
C SER A 598 28.58 42.75 -21.05
N ALA A 599 27.69 41.84 -21.46
CA ALA A 599 27.02 41.93 -22.76
C ALA A 599 26.03 43.11 -22.84
N ILE A 600 25.28 43.38 -21.76
CA ILE A 600 24.41 44.56 -21.66
C ILE A 600 25.22 45.84 -21.86
N GLN A 601 26.35 45.96 -21.17
CA GLN A 601 27.21 47.14 -21.27
C GLN A 601 27.76 47.34 -22.70
N GLN A 602 28.16 46.25 -23.39
CA GLN A 602 28.61 46.32 -24.78
C GLN A 602 27.51 46.79 -25.73
N VAL A 603 26.27 46.31 -25.53
CA VAL A 603 25.11 46.72 -26.34
C VAL A 603 24.80 48.21 -26.11
N GLN A 604 24.75 48.65 -24.85
CA GLN A 604 24.46 50.04 -24.50
C GLN A 604 25.52 51.03 -24.99
N ASN A 605 26.80 50.64 -24.93
CA ASN A 605 27.91 51.46 -25.42
C ASN A 605 28.06 51.44 -26.95
N GLY A 606 27.23 50.68 -27.67
CA GLY A 606 27.32 50.55 -29.13
C GLY A 606 28.55 49.78 -29.62
N THR A 607 29.21 49.02 -28.75
CA THR A 607 30.39 48.20 -29.07
C THR A 607 30.05 46.72 -29.28
N SER A 608 28.77 46.34 -29.19
CA SER A 608 28.29 44.98 -29.41
C SER A 608 28.63 44.46 -30.80
N ASN A 609 29.01 43.19 -30.87
CA ASN A 609 29.28 42.48 -32.12
C ASN A 609 28.49 41.15 -32.17
N ALA A 610 28.73 40.35 -33.21
CA ALA A 610 28.08 39.04 -33.34
C ALA A 610 28.37 38.09 -32.16
N GLN A 611 29.54 38.21 -31.52
CA GLN A 611 29.88 37.42 -30.33
C GLN A 611 29.08 37.88 -29.10
N THR A 612 28.89 39.19 -28.91
CA THR A 612 28.02 39.73 -27.84
C THR A 612 26.61 39.17 -27.96
N VAL A 613 26.03 39.18 -29.17
CA VAL A 613 24.69 38.64 -29.44
C VAL A 613 24.66 37.12 -29.19
N ALA A 614 25.69 36.38 -29.62
CA ALA A 614 25.78 34.95 -29.38
C ALA A 614 25.89 34.59 -27.89
N ILE A 615 26.59 35.40 -27.09
CA ILE A 615 26.65 35.22 -25.63
C ILE A 615 25.26 35.44 -25.02
N ILE A 616 24.57 36.52 -25.39
CA ILE A 616 23.21 36.78 -24.88
C ILE A 616 22.27 35.65 -25.28
N ASP A 617 22.28 35.21 -26.53
CA ASP A 617 21.41 34.12 -26.99
C ASP A 617 21.75 32.78 -26.31
N GLY A 618 23.04 32.47 -26.14
CA GLY A 618 23.50 31.26 -25.44
C GLY A 618 23.07 31.20 -23.98
N LEU A 619 23.01 32.35 -23.27
CA LEU A 619 22.47 32.43 -21.91
C LEU A 619 20.97 32.10 -21.83
N MET A 620 20.28 32.11 -22.97
CA MET A 620 18.84 31.81 -23.12
C MET A 620 18.58 30.43 -23.72
N ALA A 621 19.61 29.73 -24.19
CA ALA A 621 19.49 28.44 -24.87
C ALA A 621 19.37 27.24 -23.92
N GLY A 622 19.59 27.43 -22.61
CA GLY A 622 19.57 26.33 -21.62
C GLY A 622 18.16 25.97 -21.12
N ASP A 623 18.00 24.75 -20.60
CA ASP A 623 16.70 24.26 -20.08
C ASP A 623 16.22 24.95 -18.79
N ASN A 624 17.15 25.61 -18.08
CA ASN A 624 16.93 26.27 -16.80
C ASN A 624 17.34 27.75 -16.84
N VAL A 625 16.83 28.52 -17.81
CA VAL A 625 17.01 29.97 -17.83
C VAL A 625 16.22 30.59 -16.66
N PRO A 626 16.84 31.31 -15.71
CA PRO A 626 16.10 32.04 -14.68
C PRO A 626 15.30 33.19 -15.28
N THR A 627 14.07 33.41 -14.82
CA THR A 627 13.15 34.40 -15.41
C THR A 627 13.71 35.82 -15.34
N ARG A 628 14.55 36.11 -14.32
CA ARG A 628 15.28 37.38 -14.20
C ARG A 628 16.07 37.74 -15.46
N ARG A 629 16.71 36.75 -16.10
CA ARG A 629 17.49 36.98 -17.33
C ARG A 629 16.58 37.34 -18.50
N ILE A 630 15.44 36.66 -18.63
CA ILE A 630 14.41 36.99 -19.63
C ILE A 630 14.02 38.46 -19.49
N HIS A 631 13.74 38.92 -18.27
CA HIS A 631 13.35 40.30 -18.02
C HIS A 631 14.46 41.31 -18.31
N ALA A 632 15.71 41.02 -17.90
CA ALA A 632 16.84 41.91 -18.16
C ALA A 632 17.12 42.11 -19.67
N ILE A 633 16.87 41.08 -20.49
CA ILE A 633 17.13 41.12 -21.94
C ILE A 633 15.99 41.79 -22.72
N ARG A 634 14.75 41.82 -22.20
CA ARG A 634 13.59 42.44 -22.87
C ARG A 634 13.86 43.88 -23.30
N GLN A 635 14.42 44.70 -22.41
CA GLN A 635 14.71 46.10 -22.72
C GLN A 635 15.78 46.23 -23.80
N LEU A 636 16.84 45.42 -23.75
CA LEU A 636 17.85 45.40 -24.81
C LEU A 636 17.28 44.96 -26.16
N LEU A 637 16.44 43.94 -26.15
CA LEU A 637 15.72 43.48 -27.34
C LEU A 637 14.86 44.62 -27.92
N PHE A 638 14.17 45.37 -27.04
CA PHE A 638 13.34 46.51 -27.42
C PHE A 638 14.17 47.65 -28.00
N ASP A 639 15.29 48.02 -27.40
CA ASP A 639 16.03 49.21 -27.82
C ASP A 639 16.92 48.93 -29.05
N HIS A 640 17.52 47.74 -29.13
CA HIS A 640 18.59 47.44 -30.07
C HIS A 640 18.22 46.38 -31.13
N ASP A 641 16.98 45.88 -31.16
CA ASP A 641 16.52 44.88 -32.14
C ASP A 641 17.41 43.62 -32.20
N LEU A 642 17.87 43.16 -31.03
CA LEU A 642 18.76 42.01 -30.91
C LEU A 642 18.11 40.73 -31.47
N PRO A 643 18.78 40.01 -32.40
CA PRO A 643 18.23 38.77 -32.92
C PRO A 643 18.58 37.59 -32.01
N LEU A 644 17.62 37.20 -31.18
CA LEU A 644 17.78 36.15 -30.17
C LEU A 644 16.85 34.94 -30.45
N PRO A 645 17.26 33.98 -31.29
CA PRO A 645 16.48 32.77 -31.60
C PRO A 645 16.08 31.97 -30.36
N SER A 646 16.97 31.85 -29.38
CA SER A 646 16.73 31.06 -28.17
C SER A 646 15.65 31.70 -27.30
N LEU A 647 15.61 33.03 -27.24
CA LEU A 647 14.54 33.77 -26.58
C LEU A 647 13.19 33.60 -27.29
N VAL A 648 13.18 33.55 -28.63
CA VAL A 648 11.96 33.28 -29.40
C VAL A 648 11.42 31.88 -29.11
N ALA A 649 12.29 30.86 -29.09
CA ALA A 649 11.91 29.49 -28.73
C ALA A 649 11.34 29.42 -27.31
N TRP A 650 12.00 30.07 -26.35
CA TRP A 650 11.55 30.13 -24.96
C TRP A 650 10.12 30.72 -24.85
N TYR A 651 9.85 31.86 -25.51
CA TYR A 651 8.49 32.43 -25.48
C TYR A 651 7.46 31.53 -26.13
N GLN A 652 7.80 30.81 -27.22
CA GLN A 652 6.85 29.89 -27.85
C GLN A 652 6.43 28.76 -26.91
N GLU A 653 7.34 28.28 -26.09
CA GLU A 653 7.08 27.17 -25.17
C GLU A 653 6.41 27.61 -23.86
N HIS A 654 6.80 28.76 -23.32
CA HIS A 654 6.46 29.15 -21.94
C HIS A 654 5.48 30.32 -21.82
N ASP A 655 5.55 31.31 -22.71
CA ASP A 655 4.64 32.47 -22.71
C ASP A 655 4.36 32.99 -24.15
N PRO A 656 3.58 32.23 -24.95
CA PRO A 656 3.34 32.58 -26.36
C PRO A 656 2.38 33.77 -26.52
N ARG A 657 1.68 34.16 -25.45
CA ARG A 657 0.72 35.27 -25.45
C ARG A 657 1.36 36.60 -25.05
N SER A 658 2.57 36.58 -24.49
CA SER A 658 3.36 37.77 -24.19
C SER A 658 3.46 38.73 -25.38
N PRO A 659 3.25 40.04 -25.18
CA PRO A 659 3.61 41.04 -26.19
C PRO A 659 5.10 40.99 -26.57
N TRP A 660 5.95 40.65 -25.60
CA TRP A 660 7.39 40.45 -25.77
C TRP A 660 7.76 39.29 -26.68
N SER A 661 6.91 38.26 -26.77
CA SER A 661 7.05 37.16 -27.73
C SER A 661 7.01 37.67 -29.16
N VAL A 662 6.07 38.59 -29.43
CA VAL A 662 5.89 39.19 -30.76
C VAL A 662 7.07 40.10 -31.09
N VAL A 663 7.55 40.89 -30.13
CA VAL A 663 8.75 41.73 -30.31
C VAL A 663 9.99 40.88 -30.61
N ALA A 664 10.21 39.78 -29.86
CA ALA A 664 11.35 38.89 -30.10
C ALA A 664 11.34 38.29 -31.51
N ARG A 665 10.16 37.86 -31.99
CA ARG A 665 10.00 37.39 -33.37
C ARG A 665 10.25 38.51 -34.40
N ALA A 666 9.81 39.73 -34.12
CA ALA A 666 10.00 40.87 -35.01
C ALA A 666 11.49 41.19 -35.18
N SER A 667 12.25 41.25 -34.09
CA SER A 667 13.71 41.49 -34.12
C SER A 667 14.45 40.39 -34.87
N LEU A 668 14.08 39.12 -34.66
CA LEU A 668 14.65 38.01 -35.42
C LEU A 668 14.30 38.05 -36.91
N ALA A 669 13.05 38.39 -37.26
CA ALA A 669 12.64 38.55 -38.65
C ALA A 669 13.37 39.72 -39.33
N SER A 670 13.59 40.81 -38.59
CA SER A 670 14.35 41.98 -39.05
C SER A 670 15.77 41.61 -39.44
N SER A 671 16.50 40.89 -38.57
CA SER A 671 17.89 40.48 -38.84
C SER A 671 18.02 39.49 -40.01
N GLN A 672 16.97 38.70 -40.27
CA GLN A 672 16.90 37.77 -41.40
C GLN A 672 16.49 38.45 -42.72
N GLY A 673 16.32 39.78 -42.74
CA GLY A 673 15.85 40.52 -43.92
C GLY A 673 14.36 40.30 -44.25
N GLN A 674 13.59 39.65 -43.37
CA GLN A 674 12.15 39.42 -43.54
C GLN A 674 11.36 40.68 -43.13
N HIS A 675 11.63 41.81 -43.78
CA HIS A 675 11.12 43.12 -43.38
C HIS A 675 9.58 43.20 -43.33
N LEU A 676 8.88 42.56 -44.26
CA LEU A 676 7.41 42.55 -44.22
C LEU A 676 6.88 41.86 -42.95
N ARG A 677 7.49 40.73 -42.56
CA ARG A 677 7.10 39.98 -41.35
C ARG A 677 7.44 40.79 -40.10
N ALA A 678 8.63 41.37 -40.03
CA ALA A 678 9.05 42.24 -38.95
C ALA A 678 8.07 43.42 -38.79
N ALA A 679 7.68 44.07 -39.89
CA ALA A 679 6.71 45.17 -39.88
C ALA A 679 5.37 44.76 -39.27
N GLN A 680 4.86 43.59 -39.67
CA GLN A 680 3.60 43.05 -39.17
C GLN A 680 3.68 42.68 -37.68
N ASP A 681 4.75 42.01 -37.26
CA ASP A 681 4.93 41.60 -35.86
C ASP A 681 5.12 42.84 -34.94
N TYR A 682 5.96 43.83 -35.29
CA TYR A 682 6.06 45.08 -34.50
C TYR A 682 4.72 45.83 -34.41
N GLY A 683 4.00 45.94 -35.53
CA GLY A 683 2.69 46.59 -35.54
C GLY A 683 1.63 45.82 -34.74
N ARG A 684 1.72 44.48 -34.70
CA ARG A 684 0.88 43.63 -33.85
C ARG A 684 1.22 43.83 -32.37
N ALA A 685 2.51 43.89 -32.01
CA ALA A 685 2.95 44.15 -30.65
C ALA A 685 2.46 45.52 -30.15
N ALA A 686 2.52 46.56 -31.00
CA ALA A 686 2.03 47.90 -30.67
C ALA A 686 0.50 47.98 -30.42
N LYS A 687 -0.27 47.03 -30.98
CA LYS A 687 -1.73 46.94 -30.84
C LYS A 687 -2.17 46.02 -29.70
N GLN A 688 -1.28 45.18 -29.18
CA GLN A 688 -1.59 44.34 -28.03
C GLN A 688 -1.66 45.21 -26.77
N GLN A 689 -2.84 45.24 -26.15
CA GLN A 689 -2.96 45.69 -24.77
C GLN A 689 -2.44 44.58 -23.86
N GLY A 690 -1.72 44.94 -22.80
CA GLY A 690 -1.34 43.99 -21.75
C GLY A 690 -2.58 43.24 -21.25
N ALA A 691 -2.40 42.00 -20.79
CA ALA A 691 -3.49 41.23 -20.22
C ALA A 691 -4.04 41.97 -18.98
N VAL A 692 -5.22 42.58 -19.11
CA VAL A 692 -5.84 43.46 -18.11
C VAL A 692 -5.98 42.78 -16.73
N ASP A 693 -6.05 41.44 -16.71
CA ASP A 693 -6.31 40.65 -15.51
C ASP A 693 -5.05 40.25 -14.70
N ALA A 694 -3.83 40.46 -15.22
CA ALA A 694 -2.59 40.13 -14.53
C ALA A 694 -1.98 41.39 -13.89
N LYS A 695 -2.35 41.68 -12.64
CA LYS A 695 -1.93 42.88 -11.89
C LYS A 695 -0.41 43.12 -11.85
N GLU A 696 0.41 42.07 -11.97
CA GLU A 696 1.87 42.17 -11.88
C GLU A 696 2.57 42.07 -13.25
N ASP A 697 2.00 41.37 -14.25
CA ASP A 697 2.47 41.47 -15.64
C ASP A 697 2.12 42.83 -16.29
N ASN A 698 1.21 43.58 -15.67
CA ASN A 698 0.83 44.94 -16.07
C ASN A 698 1.92 46.00 -15.80
N GLU A 699 2.99 45.68 -15.05
CA GLU A 699 4.11 46.62 -14.87
C GLU A 699 4.78 46.99 -16.21
N PHE A 700 4.59 46.17 -17.26
CA PHE A 700 5.19 46.37 -18.58
C PHE A 700 4.23 46.12 -19.74
N ALA A 701 2.93 46.37 -19.55
CA ALA A 701 2.08 46.64 -20.71
C ALA A 701 2.71 47.79 -21.50
N PHE A 702 2.85 47.67 -22.82
CA PHE A 702 3.45 48.73 -23.62
C PHE A 702 2.66 50.02 -23.41
N ASP A 703 3.28 50.98 -22.73
CA ASP A 703 2.73 52.32 -22.56
C ASP A 703 2.65 53.05 -23.92
N PHE A 704 2.17 54.28 -23.89
CA PHE A 704 2.05 55.07 -25.11
C PHE A 704 3.40 55.26 -25.83
N GLU A 705 4.50 55.46 -25.11
CA GLU A 705 5.83 55.68 -25.70
C GLU A 705 6.34 54.41 -26.38
N HIS A 706 6.21 53.26 -25.71
CA HIS A 706 6.57 51.97 -26.29
C HIS A 706 5.76 51.67 -27.54
N ARG A 707 4.45 51.96 -27.54
CA ARG A 707 3.58 51.76 -28.71
C ARG A 707 3.99 52.65 -29.88
N VAL A 708 4.33 53.91 -29.64
CA VAL A 708 4.84 54.82 -30.69
C VAL A 708 6.18 54.31 -31.23
N ALA A 709 7.09 53.84 -30.37
CA ALA A 709 8.37 53.27 -30.79
C ALA A 709 8.21 51.98 -31.62
N LEU A 710 7.33 51.06 -31.22
CA LEU A 710 7.02 49.85 -31.99
C LEU A 710 6.36 50.16 -33.33
N ASN A 711 5.41 51.10 -33.34
CA ASN A 711 4.79 51.57 -34.57
C ASN A 711 5.82 52.25 -35.50
N ARG A 712 6.82 52.95 -34.94
CA ARG A 712 7.93 53.52 -35.73
C ARG A 712 8.76 52.41 -36.37
N LYS A 713 9.10 51.35 -35.64
CA LYS A 713 9.80 50.18 -36.19
C LYS A 713 8.98 49.49 -37.27
N SER A 714 7.68 49.31 -37.04
CA SER A 714 6.75 48.77 -38.03
C SER A 714 6.75 49.59 -39.32
N LEU A 715 6.65 50.93 -39.20
CA LEU A 715 6.68 51.87 -40.31
C LEU A 715 7.97 51.77 -41.14
N ILE A 716 9.12 51.75 -40.46
CA ILE A 716 10.43 51.62 -41.09
C ILE A 716 10.52 50.31 -41.88
N HIS A 717 10.05 49.19 -41.32
CA HIS A 717 10.07 47.91 -42.01
C HIS A 717 9.04 47.78 -43.15
N TYR A 718 7.89 48.47 -43.07
CA TYR A 718 7.00 48.60 -44.23
C TYR A 718 7.68 49.38 -45.37
N ALA A 719 8.47 50.41 -45.04
CA ALA A 719 9.26 51.15 -46.02
C ALA A 719 10.34 50.26 -46.68
N PHE A 720 11.06 49.45 -45.89
CA PHE A 720 12.05 48.50 -46.42
C PHE A 720 11.45 47.42 -47.33
N SER A 721 10.24 46.95 -47.02
CA SER A 721 9.54 45.94 -47.84
C SER A 721 8.81 46.50 -49.06
N GLY A 722 8.76 47.83 -49.22
CA GLY A 722 8.06 48.49 -50.32
C GLY A 722 6.53 48.49 -50.17
N GLU A 723 6.01 48.19 -48.99
CA GLU A 723 4.57 48.21 -48.66
C GLU A 723 4.11 49.65 -48.34
N TRP A 724 4.24 50.55 -49.31
CA TRP A 724 4.02 51.99 -49.13
C TRP A 724 2.63 52.33 -48.63
N LYS A 725 1.61 51.60 -49.09
CA LYS A 725 0.23 51.81 -48.68
C LYS A 725 0.07 51.57 -47.17
N ARG A 726 0.56 50.42 -46.67
CA ARG A 726 0.49 50.08 -45.24
C ARG A 726 1.29 51.05 -44.38
N ALA A 727 2.42 51.54 -44.89
CA ALA A 727 3.20 52.58 -44.23
C ALA A 727 2.41 53.90 -44.07
N ILE A 728 1.76 54.37 -45.13
CA ILE A 728 0.94 55.59 -45.08
C ILE A 728 -0.31 55.42 -44.22
N ASP A 729 -1.00 54.29 -44.35
CA ASP A 729 -2.17 53.98 -43.53
C ASP A 729 -1.78 54.02 -42.03
N LEU A 730 -0.64 53.43 -41.65
CA LEU A 730 -0.14 53.46 -40.28
C LEU A 730 0.18 54.89 -39.78
N VAL A 731 0.76 55.75 -40.62
CA VAL A 731 1.03 57.17 -40.27
C VAL A 731 -0.27 57.97 -40.07
N ASN A 732 -1.31 57.66 -40.86
CA ASN A 732 -2.60 58.33 -40.76
C ASN A 732 -3.40 57.86 -39.55
N ASP A 733 -3.35 56.56 -39.25
CA ASP A 733 -4.07 55.92 -38.16
C ASP A 733 -3.50 56.30 -36.78
N GLU A 734 -2.19 56.58 -36.70
CA GLU A 734 -1.48 56.84 -35.45
C GLU A 734 -0.90 58.27 -35.43
N PRO A 735 -1.63 59.28 -34.87
CA PRO A 735 -1.22 60.68 -34.93
C PRO A 735 0.14 60.96 -34.23
N GLY A 736 0.52 60.14 -33.25
CA GLY A 736 1.83 60.23 -32.58
C GLY A 736 3.02 59.84 -33.47
N LEU A 737 2.80 59.05 -34.54
CA LEU A 737 3.86 58.73 -35.50
C LEU A 737 4.21 59.92 -36.38
N LYS A 738 3.20 60.70 -36.78
CA LYS A 738 3.38 61.84 -37.69
C LYS A 738 4.30 62.90 -37.09
N THR A 739 4.25 63.10 -35.78
CA THR A 739 5.14 64.03 -35.06
C THR A 739 6.50 63.43 -34.74
N ALA A 740 6.59 62.10 -34.59
CA ALA A 740 7.85 61.41 -34.28
C ALA A 740 8.76 61.18 -35.51
N MET A 741 8.25 61.33 -36.74
CA MET A 741 8.98 61.09 -37.98
C MET A 741 9.56 62.38 -38.58
N THR A 742 10.67 62.25 -39.31
CA THR A 742 11.24 63.38 -40.06
C THR A 742 10.41 63.69 -41.31
N GLU A 743 10.32 64.97 -41.67
CA GLU A 743 9.62 65.41 -42.90
C GLU A 743 10.19 64.75 -44.16
N ARG A 744 11.51 64.50 -44.20
CA ARG A 744 12.19 63.83 -45.33
C ARG A 744 11.73 62.37 -45.48
N PHE A 745 11.58 61.65 -44.38
CA PHE A 745 11.09 60.27 -44.42
C PHE A 745 9.61 60.20 -44.84
N LEU A 746 8.79 61.13 -44.35
CA LEU A 746 7.39 61.25 -44.77
C LEU A 746 7.27 61.62 -46.25
N LEU A 747 8.12 62.54 -46.74
CA LEU A 747 8.22 62.87 -48.16
C LEU A 747 8.59 61.63 -48.99
N TYR A 748 9.59 60.87 -48.55
CA TYR A 748 10.01 59.63 -49.19
C TYR A 748 8.85 58.63 -49.32
N LEU A 749 8.10 58.38 -48.24
CA LEU A 749 6.95 57.47 -48.25
C LEU A 749 5.84 57.96 -49.18
N ASN A 750 5.46 59.24 -49.08
CA ASN A 750 4.38 59.83 -49.89
C ASN A 750 4.70 59.76 -51.39
N VAL A 751 5.89 60.21 -51.78
CA VAL A 751 6.35 60.15 -53.18
C VAL A 751 6.40 58.71 -53.67
N SER A 752 6.93 57.79 -52.84
CA SER A 752 7.07 56.38 -53.21
C SER A 752 5.70 55.72 -53.41
N HIS A 753 4.74 55.98 -52.53
CA HIS A 753 3.38 55.49 -52.66
C HIS A 753 2.66 56.05 -53.89
N THR A 754 2.71 57.38 -54.08
CA THR A 754 2.04 58.05 -55.22
C THR A 754 2.60 57.54 -56.56
N ALA A 755 3.93 57.39 -56.66
CA ALA A 755 4.56 56.84 -57.84
C ALA A 755 4.26 55.35 -58.04
N HIS A 756 4.24 54.56 -56.96
CA HIS A 756 3.92 53.13 -57.01
C HIS A 756 2.48 52.88 -57.50
N ASN A 757 1.54 53.77 -57.17
CA ASN A 757 0.15 53.71 -57.65
C ASN A 757 -0.03 54.19 -59.10
N GLY A 758 1.05 54.51 -59.82
CA GLY A 758 1.03 54.94 -61.22
C GLY A 758 0.85 56.45 -61.44
N ALA A 759 0.66 57.25 -60.38
CA ALA A 759 0.54 58.71 -60.46
C ALA A 759 1.93 59.38 -60.46
N THR A 760 2.77 59.05 -61.44
CA THR A 760 4.18 59.45 -61.48
C THR A 760 4.41 60.96 -61.60
N ASP A 761 3.50 61.66 -62.26
CA ASP A 761 3.58 63.12 -62.44
C ASP A 761 3.22 63.85 -61.14
N ASP A 762 2.20 63.38 -60.44
CA ASP A 762 1.83 63.88 -59.11
C ASP A 762 2.96 63.64 -58.10
N ALA A 763 3.59 62.47 -58.12
CA ALA A 763 4.75 62.18 -57.27
C ALA A 763 5.93 63.13 -57.55
N THR A 764 6.17 63.45 -58.83
CA THR A 764 7.20 64.42 -59.24
C THR A 764 6.84 65.84 -58.77
N ARG A 765 5.55 66.21 -58.84
CA ARG A 765 5.04 67.49 -58.33
C ARG A 765 5.20 67.60 -56.81
N ILE A 766 4.99 66.53 -56.06
CA ILE A 766 5.21 66.50 -54.60
C ILE A 766 6.66 66.85 -54.27
N ILE A 767 7.64 66.26 -54.97
CA ILE A 767 9.07 66.59 -54.79
C ILE A 767 9.34 68.05 -55.14
N ARG A 768 8.86 68.52 -56.29
CA ARG A 768 9.05 69.92 -56.72
C ARG A 768 8.48 70.91 -55.71
N ASN A 769 7.31 70.62 -55.15
CA ASN A 769 6.72 71.45 -54.11
C ASN A 769 7.54 71.45 -52.82
N ALA A 770 8.17 70.33 -52.46
CA ALA A 770 9.00 70.23 -51.26
C ALA A 770 10.30 71.06 -51.37
N VAL A 771 10.87 71.22 -52.57
CA VAL A 771 12.08 72.04 -52.82
C VAL A 771 11.77 73.42 -53.38
N LYS A 772 10.49 73.81 -53.41
CA LYS A 772 10.05 75.08 -54.00
C LYS A 772 10.36 76.23 -53.07
N GLU A 773 11.23 77.13 -53.51
CA GLU A 773 11.53 78.37 -52.80
C GLU A 773 10.94 79.57 -53.55
N ARG A 774 10.69 80.65 -52.79
CA ARG A 774 10.14 81.90 -53.31
C ARG A 774 11.11 83.01 -52.96
N GLU A 775 11.64 83.66 -53.99
CA GLU A 775 12.47 84.85 -53.85
C GLU A 775 11.71 86.05 -54.39
N VAL A 776 11.64 87.14 -53.62
CA VAL A 776 11.05 88.39 -54.09
C VAL A 776 12.15 89.17 -54.78
N VAL A 777 12.04 89.27 -56.11
CA VAL A 777 12.98 90.02 -56.94
C VAL A 777 12.28 91.29 -57.41
N ILE A 778 12.98 92.42 -57.32
CA ILE A 778 12.48 93.70 -57.83
C ILE A 778 12.86 93.77 -59.30
N GLU A 779 11.88 93.66 -60.20
CA GLU A 779 12.05 93.81 -61.64
C GLU A 779 11.46 95.17 -62.06
N GLU A 780 12.12 95.87 -62.98
CA GLU A 780 11.55 97.06 -63.61
C GLU A 780 10.48 96.64 -64.63
N ASP A 781 9.30 97.27 -64.60
CA ASP A 781 8.26 97.01 -65.60
C ASP A 781 8.57 97.71 -66.95
N ASP A 782 7.72 97.51 -67.96
CA ASP A 782 7.92 98.05 -69.32
C ASP A 782 8.00 99.60 -69.36
N GLU A 783 7.68 100.27 -68.24
CA GLU A 783 7.73 101.72 -68.03
C GLU A 783 8.88 102.17 -67.11
N GLY A 784 9.72 101.25 -66.62
CA GLY A 784 10.90 101.51 -65.80
C GLY A 784 10.62 101.72 -64.31
N GLN A 785 9.46 101.30 -63.79
CA GLN A 785 9.17 101.37 -62.36
C GLN A 785 9.47 100.05 -61.64
N PRO A 786 10.08 100.09 -60.43
CA PRO A 786 10.40 98.89 -59.67
C PRO A 786 9.12 98.19 -59.20
N ARG A 787 8.93 96.94 -59.62
CA ARG A 787 7.79 96.10 -59.25
C ARG A 787 8.30 94.83 -58.57
N GLU A 788 7.78 94.53 -57.39
CA GLU A 788 8.08 93.28 -56.70
C GLU A 788 7.46 92.10 -57.44
N ARG A 789 8.30 91.20 -57.94
CA ARG A 789 7.89 89.96 -58.59
C ARG A 789 8.43 88.77 -57.82
N THR A 790 7.53 87.91 -57.36
CA THR A 790 7.90 86.66 -56.71
C THR A 790 8.40 85.67 -57.76
N ARG A 791 9.71 85.44 -57.81
CA ARG A 791 10.33 84.40 -58.62
C ARG A 791 10.30 83.08 -57.85
N ILE A 792 9.75 82.06 -58.49
CA ILE A 792 9.78 80.70 -57.97
C ILE A 792 11.01 80.02 -58.53
N TRP A 793 11.84 79.45 -57.67
CA TRP A 793 12.94 78.59 -58.07
C TRP A 793 12.91 77.29 -57.24
N TYR A 794 13.63 76.27 -57.70
CA TYR A 794 13.66 74.95 -57.08
C TYR A 794 15.07 74.67 -56.58
N ASN A 795 15.21 74.33 -55.30
CA ASN A 795 16.50 74.15 -54.65
C ASN A 795 17.19 72.86 -55.14
N GLU A 796 18.19 73.01 -56.01
CA GLU A 796 18.96 71.89 -56.59
C GLU A 796 19.77 71.13 -55.54
N ASP A 797 20.34 71.81 -54.53
CA ASP A 797 21.09 71.17 -53.44
C ASP A 797 20.19 70.24 -52.60
N GLN A 798 18.93 70.63 -52.40
CA GLN A 798 17.94 69.76 -51.74
C GLN A 798 17.55 68.55 -52.60
N LEU A 799 17.49 68.71 -53.92
CA LEU A 799 17.26 67.58 -54.83
C LEU A 799 18.43 66.59 -54.78
N ASP A 800 19.67 67.07 -54.72
CA ASP A 800 20.85 66.22 -54.57
C ASP A 800 20.88 65.48 -53.24
N LEU A 801 20.43 66.15 -52.16
CA LEU A 801 20.23 65.50 -50.87
C LEU A 801 19.15 64.41 -50.93
N PHE A 802 18.06 64.63 -51.68
CA PHE A 802 17.02 63.61 -51.89
C PHE A 802 17.50 62.44 -52.76
N LEU A 803 18.37 62.66 -53.74
CA LEU A 803 18.98 61.57 -54.53
C LEU A 803 19.83 60.65 -53.65
N ALA A 804 20.58 61.20 -52.71
CA ALA A 804 21.41 60.44 -51.78
C ALA A 804 20.62 59.82 -50.60
N TYR A 805 19.37 60.26 -50.38
CA TYR A 805 18.62 59.91 -49.18
C TYR A 805 18.43 58.41 -48.95
N PRO A 806 18.06 57.58 -49.95
CA PRO A 806 17.90 56.14 -49.71
C PRO A 806 19.19 55.43 -49.27
N ASP A 807 20.36 55.96 -49.67
CA ASP A 807 21.67 55.41 -49.33
C ASP A 807 22.26 56.00 -48.04
N ALA A 808 21.61 57.02 -47.45
CA ALA A 808 22.09 57.71 -46.25
C ALA A 808 21.86 56.93 -44.94
N HIS A 809 21.24 55.75 -45.01
CA HIS A 809 20.88 54.92 -43.86
C HIS A 809 21.81 53.69 -43.73
N PRO A 810 22.06 53.18 -42.50
CA PRO A 810 22.88 51.98 -42.29
C PRO A 810 22.40 50.75 -43.09
N ILE A 811 21.07 50.63 -43.24
CA ILE A 811 20.44 49.71 -44.18
C ILE A 811 19.79 50.60 -45.27
N PRO A 812 20.21 50.50 -46.55
CA PRO A 812 19.66 51.33 -47.61
C PRO A 812 18.15 51.10 -47.83
N LEU A 813 17.42 52.19 -48.04
CA LEU A 813 16.00 52.15 -48.41
C LEU A 813 15.82 51.79 -49.90
N PRO A 814 14.66 51.24 -50.30
CA PRO A 814 14.35 51.01 -51.71
C PRO A 814 14.50 52.25 -52.59
N LYS A 815 15.43 52.21 -53.55
CA LYS A 815 15.72 53.36 -54.42
C LYS A 815 14.55 53.74 -55.32
N ASN A 816 13.83 52.75 -55.84
CA ASN A 816 12.68 52.97 -56.71
C ASN A 816 11.37 52.74 -55.94
N PRO A 817 10.33 53.56 -56.21
CA PRO A 817 10.25 54.55 -57.29
C PRO A 817 10.80 55.96 -56.95
N PHE A 818 11.28 56.20 -55.72
CA PHE A 818 11.65 57.51 -55.21
C PHE A 818 12.72 58.24 -56.04
N ILE A 819 13.92 57.67 -56.20
CA ILE A 819 15.03 58.30 -56.91
C ILE A 819 14.64 58.63 -58.36
N GLY A 820 13.89 57.74 -59.01
CA GLY A 820 13.39 58.00 -60.36
C GLY A 820 12.48 59.22 -60.45
N ARG A 821 11.73 59.55 -59.39
CA ARG A 821 10.92 60.77 -59.32
C ARG A 821 11.77 62.01 -58.99
N VAL A 822 12.79 61.88 -58.15
CA VAL A 822 13.72 62.98 -57.85
C VAL A 822 14.50 63.39 -59.10
N MET A 823 15.00 62.42 -59.89
CA MET A 823 15.64 62.70 -61.19
C MET A 823 14.66 63.37 -62.17
N ALA A 824 13.40 62.92 -62.21
CA ALA A 824 12.38 63.56 -63.04
C ALA A 824 12.12 65.01 -62.62
N ALA A 825 12.12 65.30 -61.32
CA ALA A 825 11.98 66.67 -60.81
C ALA A 825 13.19 67.54 -61.20
N LYS A 826 14.42 67.00 -61.10
CA LYS A 826 15.66 67.68 -61.49
C LYS A 826 15.78 67.97 -62.99
N ASN A 827 15.19 67.14 -63.84
CA ASN A 827 15.16 67.38 -65.29
C ASN A 827 14.09 68.42 -65.71
N LEU A 828 13.21 68.82 -64.78
CA LEU A 828 12.12 69.79 -65.01
C LEU A 828 12.33 71.14 -64.30
N SER A 829 13.30 71.22 -63.39
CA SER A 829 13.87 72.46 -62.84
C SER A 829 14.80 73.08 -63.86
#